data_AF-A0AB36E4G3-F1
#
_entry.id   AF-A0AB36E4G3-F1
#
_cell.length_a   1.000
_cell.length_b   1.000
_cell.length_c   1.000
_cell.angle_alpha   90.00
_cell.angle_beta   90.00
_cell.angle_gamma   90.00
#
_symmetry.space_group_name_H-M   'P 1'
#
loop_
_entity.id
_entity.type
_entity.pdbx_description
1 polymer ?
#
loop_
_entity_poly.entity_id
_entity_poly.type
_entity_poly.pdbx_seq_one_letter_code
_entity_poly.pdbx_strand_id
1 'polypeptide(L)'
;GANTKLTAKENSISIYAPNAKNRWLIYADDTAATSQGSVVLETKEGGNNTLILETTTTNQADGFHNGISAQNNAQVLLSAETGINSIKIGDANQFTNPTGNVAGVFGIYNYSGANTKLTAKENSIFIYAPNAKTRYLVFANSASETGGPSVLLDAKDGGNNLLTLETTATNQKGGIHEGVYAANNTQVLLSAKAGINSIKIGDSQQVGDLEDLNNQVVEVNGVRNVLGASTKLTAKSNQISIYAPNAKNRYLINADSKAKIGELSVVLDAKDGGNNLLTLETTATNQKGGIHEGVYAANNTQVLLSAKAGINSIKIGDSQQVGDLEDLNNQVVEVNGVRNVLGASTKLTAKSNQISIYASNAKDRYLINADSKAENSEQSVILEATEGGNNLLTLETTATNQTDGSHYGVLAQNKAQVLLSAETGINSIKIGDENQFANPTEDVKQVYGIYNGSGASTQLIAQSNDISIYAPNAKDQYLIYGNGKLDNGKESVLLQATSGDNHLTLSSDLLNEKSYGLVQGYNNNQINLTATGNNLIEYNGKLTGAIPTNQTELDNNQSFIRGIISWVDSDVKLEAQNNVIRIQGSGNGLGVGYQELVNGNWYTYQTEGLLVTNESITGSNPKDISRMTLVATNGSNVVDINLRSHGETYGVVAQHKGEMTLSATDANWIRVLSPERDTPLMNLNTGMKIYRMGLYSSVDSVMALQAASNYIEIGGNPVMQRGIAVNANSMAELVAEQSNNVVAVRNAVLSSYGVSVAKSILIPSETEAKTKLNLTALQGTNFIQMQGDEADLAIVEQSAVLKNTGNYQNKVGTIGIYAIDKGSAITLNAKQNVIKHNVPTESPFSNINIYAADEAQVKLIGTESNTLTGAKIAIQSLNKANVTIDGQ
;
A
#
# COMPACT_ATOMS: atom_id res chain seq x y z
N GLY A 1 -3.00 -56.21 14.23
CA GLY A 1 -4.38 -56.36 13.73
C GLY A 1 -5.40 -56.99 14.68
N ALA A 2 -5.50 -56.57 15.95
CA ALA A 2 -6.69 -56.91 16.76
C ALA A 2 -7.83 -55.92 16.44
N ASN A 3 -9.07 -56.40 16.34
CA ASN A 3 -10.25 -55.59 16.06
C ASN A 3 -11.15 -55.52 17.30
N THR A 4 -11.44 -54.30 17.77
CA THR A 4 -12.32 -54.05 18.91
C THR A 4 -13.55 -53.28 18.44
N LYS A 5 -14.75 -53.78 18.74
CA LYS A 5 -16.01 -53.09 18.44
C LYS A 5 -16.88 -52.98 19.70
N LEU A 6 -17.24 -51.76 20.07
CA LEU A 6 -18.23 -51.46 21.11
C LEU A 6 -19.48 -50.89 20.46
N THR A 7 -20.63 -51.50 20.76
CA THR A 7 -21.93 -51.02 20.30
C THR A 7 -22.87 -50.91 21.48
N ALA A 8 -23.34 -49.70 21.76
CA ALA A 8 -24.22 -49.41 22.90
C ALA A 8 -25.23 -48.31 22.55
N LYS A 9 -26.15 -48.00 23.46
CA LYS A 9 -26.95 -46.78 23.34
C LYS A 9 -26.05 -45.55 23.51
N GLU A 10 -25.20 -45.58 24.54
CA GLU A 10 -24.16 -44.58 24.82
C GLU A 10 -22.85 -45.30 25.14
N ASN A 11 -21.73 -44.77 24.64
CA ASN A 11 -20.40 -45.25 25.01
C ASN A 11 -19.70 -44.15 25.82
N SER A 12 -19.26 -44.47 27.03
CA SER A 12 -18.42 -43.57 27.84
C SER A 12 -17.14 -44.28 28.25
N ILE A 13 -16.00 -43.71 27.90
CA ILE A 13 -14.68 -44.17 28.34
C ILE A 13 -14.06 -43.04 29.13
N SER A 14 -13.84 -43.27 30.43
CA SER A 14 -13.15 -42.32 31.30
C SER A 14 -11.92 -42.96 31.94
N ILE A 15 -10.81 -42.22 31.96
CA ILE A 15 -9.59 -42.62 32.66
C ILE A 15 -9.21 -41.53 33.65
N TYR A 16 -9.16 -41.91 34.93
CA TYR A 16 -8.54 -41.15 36.01
C TYR A 16 -7.28 -41.87 36.48
N ALA A 17 -6.10 -41.42 36.03
CA ALA A 17 -4.83 -42.07 36.31
C ALA A 17 -3.75 -41.05 36.72
N PRO A 18 -3.91 -40.34 37.86
CA PRO A 18 -3.16 -39.14 38.23
C PRO A 18 -1.63 -39.31 38.30
N ASN A 19 -1.11 -40.54 38.37
CA ASN A 19 0.31 -40.84 38.45
C ASN A 19 0.88 -41.54 37.20
N ALA A 20 0.05 -41.86 36.20
CA ALA A 20 0.50 -42.52 34.98
C ALA A 20 1.21 -41.51 34.06
N LYS A 21 2.47 -41.79 33.71
CA LYS A 21 3.28 -40.97 32.79
C LYS A 21 2.61 -40.82 31.42
N ASN A 22 2.22 -41.94 30.80
CA ASN A 22 1.52 -41.94 29.53
C ASN A 22 0.08 -42.42 29.72
N ARG A 23 -0.85 -41.80 28.99
CA ARG A 23 -2.29 -42.10 29.08
C ARG A 23 -2.91 -42.04 27.69
N TRP A 24 -3.75 -43.02 27.41
CA TRP A 24 -4.47 -43.14 26.15
C TRP A 24 -5.90 -43.61 26.44
N LEU A 25 -6.93 -42.87 26.02
CA LEU A 25 -8.32 -43.38 26.13
C LEU A 25 -8.54 -44.48 25.09
N ILE A 26 -8.06 -44.26 23.88
CA ILE A 26 -8.02 -45.25 22.80
C ILE A 26 -6.59 -45.30 22.25
N TYR A 27 -6.00 -46.49 22.22
CA TYR A 27 -4.72 -46.77 21.58
C TYR A 27 -4.91 -47.89 20.56
N ALA A 28 -4.62 -47.60 19.29
CA ALA A 28 -4.71 -48.53 18.17
C ALA A 28 -3.38 -48.53 17.41
N ASP A 29 -2.81 -49.71 17.19
CA ASP A 29 -1.53 -49.87 16.49
C ASP A 29 -1.60 -51.14 15.63
N ASP A 30 -1.15 -51.07 14.38
CA ASP A 30 -0.97 -52.25 13.54
C ASP A 30 0.46 -52.38 12.99
N THR A 31 1.29 -53.08 13.76
CA THR A 31 2.65 -53.42 13.37
C THR A 31 2.74 -54.49 12.29
N ALA A 32 1.63 -55.13 11.91
CA ALA A 32 1.60 -56.17 10.88
C ALA A 32 1.26 -55.59 9.50
N ALA A 33 2.15 -55.77 8.52
CA ALA A 33 1.99 -55.28 7.14
C ALA A 33 0.77 -55.84 6.38
N THR A 34 0.02 -56.79 6.95
CA THR A 34 -1.03 -57.57 6.26
C THR A 34 -2.42 -57.52 6.91
N SER A 35 -2.59 -56.84 8.04
CA SER A 35 -3.90 -56.61 8.67
C SER A 35 -4.13 -55.12 8.91
N GLN A 36 -5.39 -54.71 9.08
CA GLN A 36 -5.73 -53.38 9.61
C GLN A 36 -6.42 -53.58 10.96
N GLY A 37 -5.71 -53.31 12.05
CA GLY A 37 -6.27 -53.25 13.40
C GLY A 37 -7.25 -52.09 13.49
N SER A 38 -8.44 -52.34 14.03
CA SER A 38 -9.50 -51.34 14.12
C SER A 38 -10.13 -51.24 15.50
N VAL A 39 -10.44 -50.02 15.94
CA VAL A 39 -11.29 -49.74 17.11
C VAL A 39 -12.54 -49.02 16.62
N VAL A 40 -13.71 -49.60 16.86
CA VAL A 40 -15.00 -49.06 16.43
C VAL A 40 -15.89 -48.82 17.65
N LEU A 41 -16.33 -47.59 17.86
CA LEU A 41 -17.36 -47.22 18.82
C LEU A 41 -18.59 -46.75 18.05
N GLU A 42 -19.72 -47.43 18.26
CA GLU A 42 -20.97 -47.16 17.56
C GLU A 42 -22.10 -46.96 18.58
N THR A 43 -22.85 -45.87 18.46
CA THR A 43 -24.06 -45.63 19.26
C THR A 43 -25.33 -45.91 18.48
N LYS A 44 -26.40 -46.29 19.20
CA LYS A 44 -27.75 -46.45 18.68
C LYS A 44 -28.69 -45.44 19.34
N GLU A 45 -29.79 -45.11 18.67
CA GLU A 45 -30.90 -44.32 19.24
C GLU A 45 -30.50 -42.92 19.77
N GLY A 46 -29.51 -42.28 19.14
CA GLY A 46 -29.11 -40.90 19.45
C GLY A 46 -28.26 -40.70 20.68
N GLY A 47 -27.66 -41.76 21.24
CA GLY A 47 -26.69 -41.61 22.31
C GLY A 47 -25.29 -41.20 21.85
N ASN A 48 -24.46 -40.82 22.82
CA ASN A 48 -23.17 -40.16 22.61
C ASN A 48 -21.99 -41.13 22.75
N ASN A 49 -20.89 -40.83 22.06
CA ASN A 49 -19.57 -41.36 22.38
C ASN A 49 -18.80 -40.30 23.17
N THR A 50 -18.51 -40.54 24.44
CA THR A 50 -17.81 -39.59 25.31
C THR A 50 -16.51 -40.21 25.82
N LEU A 51 -15.38 -39.61 25.45
CA LEU A 51 -14.04 -39.98 25.91
C LEU A 51 -13.54 -38.88 26.86
N ILE A 52 -13.27 -39.22 28.13
CA ILE A 52 -12.82 -38.27 29.16
C ILE A 52 -11.49 -38.72 29.74
N LEU A 53 -10.43 -37.96 29.49
CA LEU A 53 -9.16 -38.14 30.18
C LEU A 53 -9.04 -37.08 31.28
N GLU A 54 -9.27 -37.49 32.51
CA GLU A 54 -9.12 -36.62 33.67
C GLU A 54 -7.62 -36.47 34.00
N THR A 55 -7.16 -35.21 34.06
CA THR A 55 -5.78 -34.86 34.40
C THR A 55 -5.76 -34.16 35.77
N THR A 56 -4.66 -34.29 36.52
CA THR A 56 -4.50 -33.74 37.88
C THR A 56 -3.21 -32.92 37.98
N THR A 57 -3.06 -32.16 39.08
CA THR A 57 -1.94 -31.24 39.39
C THR A 57 -0.58 -31.90 39.69
N THR A 58 -0.45 -33.22 39.49
CA THR A 58 0.70 -34.01 39.93
C THR A 58 1.88 -33.94 38.95
N ASN A 59 3.10 -33.87 39.50
CA ASN A 59 4.37 -33.80 38.79
C ASN A 59 4.61 -35.03 37.88
N GLN A 60 4.24 -34.93 36.59
CA GLN A 60 4.44 -35.98 35.59
C GLN A 60 5.44 -35.56 34.51
N ALA A 61 6.72 -35.46 34.88
CA ALA A 61 7.77 -35.07 33.94
C ALA A 61 7.75 -35.94 32.67
N ASP A 62 7.61 -35.28 31.53
CA ASP A 62 7.77 -35.81 30.17
C ASP A 62 6.78 -36.89 29.73
N GLY A 63 5.54 -36.85 30.24
CA GLY A 63 4.46 -37.75 29.85
C GLY A 63 3.69 -37.35 28.58
N PHE A 64 3.01 -38.31 27.94
CA PHE A 64 2.10 -38.07 26.81
C PHE A 64 0.65 -38.44 27.13
N HIS A 65 -0.28 -37.52 26.92
CA HIS A 65 -1.72 -37.72 27.17
C HIS A 65 -2.49 -37.64 25.85
N ASN A 66 -3.23 -38.69 25.52
CA ASN A 66 -3.91 -38.80 24.23
C ASN A 66 -5.38 -39.20 24.42
N GLY A 67 -6.27 -38.53 23.71
CA GLY A 67 -7.65 -38.99 23.55
C GLY A 67 -7.65 -40.23 22.67
N ILE A 68 -7.35 -40.05 21.38
CA ILE A 68 -7.18 -41.14 20.42
C ILE A 68 -5.73 -41.15 19.95
N SER A 69 -5.09 -42.31 19.99
CA SER A 69 -3.77 -42.53 19.39
C SER A 69 -3.84 -43.72 18.43
N ALA A 70 -3.69 -43.46 17.14
CA ALA A 70 -3.73 -44.44 16.08
C ALA A 70 -2.39 -44.46 15.31
N GLN A 71 -1.78 -45.63 15.16
CA GLN A 71 -0.45 -45.79 14.58
C GLN A 71 -0.41 -46.92 13.55
N ASN A 72 0.54 -46.87 12.62
CA ASN A 72 0.89 -47.95 11.68
C ASN A 72 -0.34 -48.52 10.95
N ASN A 73 -1.02 -47.72 10.13
CA ASN A 73 -2.22 -48.11 9.36
C ASN A 73 -3.45 -48.53 10.18
N ALA A 74 -3.42 -48.41 11.52
CA ALA A 74 -4.58 -48.69 12.36
C ALA A 74 -5.76 -47.76 12.06
N GLN A 75 -6.97 -48.23 12.35
CA GLN A 75 -8.21 -47.48 12.13
C GLN A 75 -8.97 -47.23 13.43
N VAL A 76 -9.44 -46.01 13.66
CA VAL A 76 -10.35 -45.68 14.75
C VAL A 76 -11.61 -45.05 14.18
N LEU A 77 -12.78 -45.62 14.48
CA LEU A 77 -14.07 -45.14 14.02
C LEU A 77 -14.99 -44.86 15.21
N LEU A 78 -15.44 -43.62 15.35
CA LEU A 78 -16.49 -43.23 16.29
C LEU A 78 -17.73 -42.81 15.49
N SER A 79 -18.85 -43.48 15.68
CA SER A 79 -20.11 -43.19 15.00
C SER A 79 -21.23 -42.95 16.01
N ALA A 80 -21.89 -41.79 15.90
CA ALA A 80 -23.07 -41.41 16.67
C ALA A 80 -24.08 -40.66 15.79
N GLU A 81 -24.83 -41.40 14.96
CA GLU A 81 -25.67 -40.89 13.86
C GLU A 81 -26.47 -39.62 14.19
N THR A 82 -27.15 -39.58 15.34
CA THR A 82 -27.92 -38.41 15.82
C THR A 82 -27.40 -37.83 17.16
N GLY A 83 -26.35 -38.43 17.74
CA GLY A 83 -25.71 -38.02 18.98
C GLY A 83 -24.41 -37.24 18.76
N ILE A 84 -23.56 -37.17 19.78
CA ILE A 84 -22.32 -36.39 19.79
C ILE A 84 -21.11 -37.32 20.00
N ASN A 85 -20.01 -37.06 19.29
CA ASN A 85 -18.69 -37.57 19.64
C ASN A 85 -17.94 -36.49 20.43
N SER A 86 -17.57 -36.76 21.68
CA SER A 86 -16.87 -35.81 22.54
C SER A 86 -15.58 -36.41 23.07
N ILE A 87 -14.46 -35.71 22.87
CA ILE A 87 -13.15 -36.02 23.45
C ILE A 87 -12.80 -34.87 24.38
N LYS A 88 -12.72 -35.10 25.68
CA LYS A 88 -12.34 -34.11 26.70
C LYS A 88 -11.07 -34.56 27.40
N ILE A 89 -10.03 -33.73 27.38
CA ILE A 89 -8.79 -33.95 28.12
C ILE A 89 -8.59 -32.78 29.09
N GLY A 90 -8.63 -33.08 30.39
CA GLY A 90 -8.50 -32.09 31.47
C GLY A 90 -9.77 -31.27 31.77
N ASP A 91 -9.71 -30.47 32.85
CA ASP A 91 -10.80 -29.62 33.33
C ASP A 91 -10.29 -28.36 34.04
N ALA A 92 -10.63 -27.17 33.55
CA ALA A 92 -10.18 -25.89 34.11
C ALA A 92 -10.46 -25.73 35.62
N ASN A 93 -11.57 -26.27 36.11
CA ASN A 93 -11.97 -26.12 37.52
C ASN A 93 -11.12 -26.97 38.49
N GLN A 94 -10.34 -27.93 37.97
CA GLN A 94 -9.53 -28.83 38.78
C GLN A 94 -8.04 -28.46 38.83
N PHE A 95 -7.63 -27.38 38.14
CA PHE A 95 -6.22 -26.97 37.98
C PHE A 95 -5.96 -25.56 38.53
N THR A 96 -5.99 -25.41 39.85
CA THR A 96 -5.73 -24.11 40.50
C THR A 96 -4.25 -23.74 40.62
N ASN A 97 -3.31 -24.70 40.45
CA ASN A 97 -1.85 -24.47 40.40
C ASN A 97 -1.12 -25.72 39.87
N PRO A 98 -0.94 -25.88 38.55
CA PRO A 98 -0.27 -27.07 38.03
C PRO A 98 1.24 -27.04 38.35
N THR A 99 1.72 -28.07 39.04
CA THR A 99 3.16 -28.31 39.22
C THR A 99 3.58 -29.54 38.39
N GLY A 100 4.53 -29.38 37.47
CA GLY A 100 5.11 -30.46 36.64
C GLY A 100 4.88 -30.33 35.13
N ASN A 101 5.84 -30.83 34.33
CA ASN A 101 5.87 -30.65 32.87
C ASN A 101 5.36 -31.88 32.11
N VAL A 102 4.24 -31.77 31.39
CA VAL A 102 3.77 -32.81 30.45
C VAL A 102 4.44 -32.59 29.09
N ALA A 103 4.99 -33.63 28.46
CA ALA A 103 5.67 -33.47 27.17
C ALA A 103 4.70 -33.09 26.05
N GLY A 104 3.55 -33.77 25.96
CA GLY A 104 2.57 -33.50 24.91
C GLY A 104 1.16 -33.97 25.23
N VAL A 105 0.18 -33.21 24.76
CA VAL A 105 -1.25 -33.55 24.87
C VAL A 105 -1.90 -33.51 23.49
N PHE A 106 -2.60 -34.59 23.13
CA PHE A 106 -3.17 -34.79 21.81
C PHE A 106 -4.64 -35.20 21.91
N GLY A 107 -5.54 -34.49 21.23
CA GLY A 107 -6.93 -34.92 21.08
C GLY A 107 -7.00 -36.17 20.21
N ILE A 108 -6.48 -36.05 18.99
CA ILE A 108 -6.24 -37.14 18.04
C ILE A 108 -4.77 -37.13 17.63
N TYR A 109 -4.11 -38.28 17.75
CA TYR A 109 -2.75 -38.52 17.30
C TYR A 109 -2.74 -39.65 16.27
N ASN A 110 -2.60 -39.30 14.99
CA ASN A 110 -2.47 -40.26 13.88
C ASN A 110 -1.04 -40.27 13.34
N TYR A 111 -0.43 -41.45 13.33
CA TYR A 111 0.94 -41.64 12.84
C TYR A 111 1.04 -42.80 11.83
N SER A 112 1.92 -42.68 10.84
CA SER A 112 2.32 -43.79 9.95
C SER A 112 1.13 -44.52 9.27
N GLY A 113 0.37 -43.80 8.45
CA GLY A 113 -0.74 -44.37 7.65
C GLY A 113 -2.06 -44.59 8.40
N ALA A 114 -2.14 -44.29 9.69
CA ALA A 114 -3.34 -44.50 10.51
C ALA A 114 -4.55 -43.63 10.12
N ASN A 115 -5.77 -44.14 10.29
CA ASN A 115 -6.98 -43.41 9.92
C ASN A 115 -7.94 -43.27 11.09
N THR A 116 -8.38 -42.04 11.37
CA THR A 116 -9.36 -41.77 12.42
C THR A 116 -10.57 -41.08 11.81
N LYS A 117 -11.76 -41.66 12.01
CA LYS A 117 -13.02 -41.12 11.50
C LYS A 117 -14.02 -40.94 12.63
N LEU A 118 -14.50 -39.72 12.79
CA LEU A 118 -15.59 -39.35 13.69
C LEU A 118 -16.79 -38.94 12.84
N THR A 119 -17.94 -39.59 13.02
CA THR A 119 -19.18 -39.25 12.33
C THR A 119 -20.31 -39.12 13.35
N ALA A 120 -20.89 -37.93 13.50
CA ALA A 120 -21.95 -37.68 14.47
C ALA A 120 -22.79 -36.46 14.08
N LYS A 121 -23.84 -36.12 14.84
CA LYS A 121 -24.48 -34.80 14.72
C LYS A 121 -23.46 -33.70 15.03
N GLU A 122 -22.69 -33.86 16.10
CA GLU A 122 -21.60 -32.94 16.48
C GLU A 122 -20.35 -33.73 16.86
N ASN A 123 -19.17 -33.20 16.50
CA ASN A 123 -17.89 -33.71 16.97
C ASN A 123 -17.18 -32.61 17.77
N SER A 124 -16.81 -32.90 19.01
CA SER A 124 -16.15 -31.96 19.92
C SER A 124 -14.82 -32.54 20.42
N ILE A 125 -13.74 -31.78 20.29
CA ILE A 125 -12.44 -32.07 20.90
C ILE A 125 -12.10 -30.88 21.79
N PHE A 126 -11.96 -31.15 23.08
CA PHE A 126 -11.61 -30.15 24.09
C PHE A 126 -10.35 -30.57 24.84
N ILE A 127 -9.36 -29.68 24.89
CA ILE A 127 -8.13 -29.86 25.66
C ILE A 127 -7.96 -28.68 26.59
N TYR A 128 -7.88 -28.96 27.89
CA TYR A 128 -7.39 -28.05 28.91
C TYR A 128 -6.17 -28.70 29.57
N ALA A 129 -4.98 -28.21 29.23
CA ALA A 129 -3.72 -28.77 29.70
C ALA A 129 -2.70 -27.67 29.98
N PRO A 130 -2.79 -26.93 31.08
CA PRO A 130 -2.02 -25.69 31.30
C PRO A 130 -0.51 -25.92 31.42
N ASN A 131 -0.08 -27.13 31.75
CA ASN A 131 1.31 -27.51 31.99
C ASN A 131 1.95 -28.43 30.92
N ALA A 132 1.28 -28.59 29.78
CA ALA A 132 1.89 -29.27 28.64
C ALA A 132 2.92 -28.38 27.95
N LYS A 133 3.96 -28.98 27.38
CA LYS A 133 4.86 -28.27 26.47
C LYS A 133 4.25 -28.17 25.08
N THR A 134 3.75 -29.28 24.55
CA THR A 134 3.19 -29.34 23.21
C THR A 134 1.72 -29.76 23.22
N ARG A 135 0.89 -29.15 22.39
CA ARG A 135 -0.56 -29.40 22.38
C ARG A 135 -1.09 -29.47 20.97
N TYR A 136 -1.88 -30.50 20.68
CA TYR A 136 -2.54 -30.69 19.38
C TYR A 136 -3.99 -31.11 19.57
N LEU A 137 -4.95 -30.41 18.96
CA LEU A 137 -6.31 -30.95 18.90
C LEU A 137 -6.35 -32.12 17.92
N VAL A 138 -5.71 -31.94 16.76
CA VAL A 138 -5.48 -32.98 15.75
C VAL A 138 -4.03 -32.96 15.29
N PHE A 139 -3.36 -34.11 15.39
CA PHE A 139 -2.03 -34.36 14.85
C PHE A 139 -2.08 -35.50 13.84
N ALA A 140 -1.73 -35.24 12.59
CA ALA A 140 -1.66 -36.24 11.52
C ALA A 140 -0.28 -36.21 10.84
N ASN A 141 0.47 -37.31 10.91
CA ASN A 141 1.80 -37.39 10.31
C ASN A 141 2.09 -38.78 9.71
N SER A 142 2.49 -38.85 8.44
CA SER A 142 2.93 -40.11 7.82
C SER A 142 4.42 -40.38 8.04
N ALA A 143 4.80 -41.65 8.12
CA ALA A 143 6.19 -42.08 7.97
C ALA A 143 6.58 -42.35 6.50
N SER A 144 5.59 -42.44 5.58
CA SER A 144 5.81 -42.71 4.16
C SER A 144 5.20 -41.64 3.26
N GLU A 145 5.82 -41.43 2.09
CA GLU A 145 5.37 -40.46 1.08
C GLU A 145 4.17 -40.96 0.24
N THR A 146 3.77 -42.23 0.34
CA THR A 146 2.89 -42.91 -0.65
C THR A 146 1.41 -43.02 -0.29
N GLY A 147 0.93 -42.26 0.69
CA GLY A 147 -0.49 -42.23 1.10
C GLY A 147 -0.61 -42.11 2.60
N GLY A 148 -0.83 -40.88 3.08
CA GLY A 148 -0.71 -40.54 4.48
C GLY A 148 -1.95 -40.85 5.34
N PRO A 149 -1.77 -40.91 6.67
CA PRO A 149 -2.86 -40.96 7.64
C PRO A 149 -3.92 -39.90 7.36
N SER A 150 -5.20 -40.27 7.50
CA SER A 150 -6.31 -39.34 7.38
C SER A 150 -7.09 -39.17 8.68
N VAL A 151 -7.44 -37.94 8.99
CA VAL A 151 -8.38 -37.62 10.07
C VAL A 151 -9.63 -37.02 9.43
N LEU A 152 -10.79 -37.63 9.65
CA LEU A 152 -12.08 -37.16 9.15
C LEU A 152 -13.04 -36.91 10.31
N LEU A 153 -13.48 -35.66 10.45
CA LEU A 153 -14.57 -35.27 11.35
C LEU A 153 -15.76 -34.85 10.49
N ASP A 154 -16.84 -35.63 10.53
CA ASP A 154 -18.03 -35.47 9.70
C ASP A 154 -19.26 -35.24 10.58
N ALA A 155 -19.70 -33.97 10.65
CA ALA A 155 -20.87 -33.54 11.38
C ALA A 155 -22.12 -33.58 10.48
N LYS A 156 -23.17 -34.22 10.96
CA LYS A 156 -24.45 -34.46 10.27
C LYS A 156 -25.54 -33.49 10.72
N ASP A 157 -26.57 -33.37 9.91
CA ASP A 157 -27.84 -32.72 10.25
C ASP A 157 -27.73 -31.31 10.85
N GLY A 158 -26.77 -30.52 10.35
CA GLY A 158 -26.54 -29.14 10.77
C GLY A 158 -25.78 -28.96 12.08
N GLY A 159 -25.21 -30.02 12.65
CA GLY A 159 -24.31 -29.88 13.78
C GLY A 159 -22.86 -29.54 13.38
N ASN A 160 -22.01 -29.40 14.39
CA ASN A 160 -20.73 -28.69 14.29
C ASN A 160 -19.52 -29.61 14.46
N ASN A 161 -18.35 -29.13 14.02
CA ASN A 161 -17.07 -29.64 14.49
C ASN A 161 -16.42 -28.56 15.36
N LEU A 162 -16.31 -28.82 16.67
CA LEU A 162 -15.81 -27.88 17.67
C LEU A 162 -14.48 -28.38 18.23
N LEU A 163 -13.39 -27.72 17.84
CA LEU A 163 -12.04 -28.04 18.31
C LEU A 163 -11.59 -26.87 19.18
N THR A 164 -11.49 -27.09 20.49
CA THR A 164 -11.12 -26.06 21.46
C THR A 164 -9.91 -26.48 22.29
N LEU A 165 -8.85 -25.70 22.20
CA LEU A 165 -7.67 -25.80 23.04
C LEU A 165 -7.64 -24.61 23.99
N GLU A 166 -7.93 -24.80 25.27
CA GLU A 166 -7.81 -23.74 26.28
C GLU A 166 -6.39 -23.72 26.86
N THR A 167 -5.84 -22.52 27.02
CA THR A 167 -4.46 -22.33 27.48
C THR A 167 -4.38 -21.25 28.56
N THR A 168 -4.07 -21.63 29.80
CA THR A 168 -3.62 -20.69 30.83
C THR A 168 -2.10 -20.72 30.96
N ALA A 169 -1.50 -19.59 31.34
CA ALA A 169 -0.13 -19.21 30.97
C ALA A 169 1.05 -19.78 31.79
N THR A 170 0.89 -20.88 32.53
CA THR A 170 1.96 -21.32 33.45
C THR A 170 2.91 -22.33 32.78
N ASN A 171 4.22 -22.00 32.72
CA ASN A 171 5.34 -22.89 32.35
C ASN A 171 5.29 -23.54 30.94
N GLN A 172 5.42 -22.74 29.87
CA GLN A 172 5.30 -23.22 28.48
C GLN A 172 6.55 -22.96 27.60
N LYS A 173 7.71 -22.73 28.22
CA LYS A 173 8.96 -22.41 27.51
C LYS A 173 9.26 -23.40 26.40
N GLY A 174 9.36 -22.91 25.16
CA GLY A 174 9.72 -23.75 24.02
C GLY A 174 8.56 -24.59 23.48
N GLY A 175 7.33 -24.36 23.93
CA GLY A 175 6.13 -25.11 23.54
C GLY A 175 5.62 -24.75 22.14
N ILE A 176 4.82 -25.66 21.56
CA ILE A 176 4.13 -25.49 20.28
C ILE A 176 2.66 -25.89 20.46
N HIS A 177 1.72 -25.04 20.07
CA HIS A 177 0.28 -25.34 20.15
C HIS A 177 -0.35 -25.29 18.78
N GLU A 178 -1.05 -26.35 18.39
CA GLU A 178 -1.66 -26.41 17.07
C GLU A 178 -3.09 -26.93 17.14
N GLY A 179 -4.00 -26.27 16.44
CA GLY A 179 -5.36 -26.77 16.29
C GLY A 179 -5.33 -28.02 15.42
N VAL A 180 -4.87 -27.85 14.18
CA VAL A 180 -4.66 -28.94 13.24
C VAL A 180 -3.21 -28.92 12.75
N TYR A 181 -2.52 -30.05 12.93
CA TYR A 181 -1.22 -30.31 12.32
C TYR A 181 -1.33 -31.44 11.29
N ALA A 182 -0.86 -31.19 10.08
CA ALA A 182 -0.75 -32.19 9.02
C ALA A 182 0.67 -32.16 8.41
N ALA A 183 1.31 -33.33 8.31
CA ALA A 183 2.63 -33.50 7.71
C ALA A 183 2.74 -34.76 6.83
N ASN A 184 3.69 -34.78 5.90
CA ASN A 184 4.07 -35.95 5.10
C ASN A 184 2.89 -36.55 4.30
N ASN A 185 2.32 -35.77 3.37
CA ASN A 185 1.21 -36.20 2.48
C ASN A 185 -0.05 -36.70 3.22
N THR A 186 -0.30 -36.22 4.43
CA THR A 186 -1.51 -36.51 5.21
C THR A 186 -2.69 -35.63 4.81
N GLN A 187 -3.90 -36.08 5.19
CA GLN A 187 -5.12 -35.32 4.95
C GLN A 187 -5.95 -35.18 6.21
N VAL A 188 -6.30 -33.94 6.56
CA VAL A 188 -7.28 -33.65 7.63
C VAL A 188 -8.52 -33.02 7.02
N LEU A 189 -9.68 -33.66 7.18
CA LEU A 189 -10.97 -33.21 6.66
C LEU A 189 -11.96 -32.94 7.79
N LEU A 190 -12.48 -31.72 7.84
CA LEU A 190 -13.58 -31.31 8.71
C LEU A 190 -14.79 -30.94 7.85
N SER A 191 -15.89 -31.68 7.98
CA SER A 191 -17.12 -31.49 7.20
C SER A 191 -18.29 -31.21 8.14
N ALA A 192 -18.98 -30.08 7.96
CA ALA A 192 -20.18 -29.68 8.70
C ALA A 192 -21.17 -28.97 7.75
N LYS A 193 -21.79 -29.73 6.84
CA LYS A 193 -22.51 -29.21 5.65
C LYS A 193 -23.41 -28.00 5.92
N ALA A 194 -24.20 -28.02 6.99
CA ALA A 194 -25.10 -26.94 7.40
C ALA A 194 -24.73 -26.27 8.74
N GLY A 195 -23.66 -26.76 9.39
CA GLY A 195 -23.15 -26.26 10.67
C GLY A 195 -21.82 -25.51 10.51
N ILE A 196 -21.03 -25.46 11.58
CA ILE A 196 -19.78 -24.69 11.66
C ILE A 196 -18.61 -25.63 11.94
N ASN A 197 -17.47 -25.37 11.28
CA ASN A 197 -16.17 -25.86 11.74
C ASN A 197 -15.50 -24.74 12.55
N SER A 198 -15.21 -24.97 13.83
CA SER A 198 -14.58 -23.99 14.71
C SER A 198 -13.30 -24.57 15.30
N ILE A 199 -12.17 -23.91 15.06
CA ILE A 199 -10.89 -24.17 15.71
C ILE A 199 -10.58 -22.96 16.59
N LYS A 200 -10.55 -23.17 17.91
CA LYS A 200 -10.26 -22.13 18.90
C LYS A 200 -9.04 -22.53 19.72
N ILE A 201 -8.05 -21.63 19.81
CA ILE A 201 -6.88 -21.80 20.68
C ILE A 201 -6.80 -20.61 21.63
N GLY A 202 -6.81 -20.89 22.93
CA GLY A 202 -6.81 -19.92 24.03
C GLY A 202 -8.20 -19.51 24.51
N ASP A 203 -8.23 -18.89 25.70
CA ASP A 203 -9.40 -18.31 26.34
C ASP A 203 -9.15 -16.82 26.65
N SER A 204 -10.19 -15.99 26.53
CA SER A 204 -10.10 -14.53 26.65
C SER A 204 -9.90 -14.02 28.08
N GLN A 205 -9.45 -14.87 29.01
CA GLN A 205 -9.25 -14.47 30.41
C GLN A 205 -7.85 -13.86 30.60
N GLN A 206 -7.82 -12.68 31.23
CA GLN A 206 -6.60 -11.97 31.55
C GLN A 206 -5.62 -12.89 32.28
N VAL A 207 -4.44 -13.03 31.68
CA VAL A 207 -3.32 -13.66 32.34
C VAL A 207 -2.77 -12.65 33.36
N GLY A 208 -2.72 -13.02 34.64
CA GLY A 208 -2.06 -12.22 35.68
C GLY A 208 -0.58 -11.93 35.34
N ASP A 209 -0.04 -10.88 35.95
CA ASP A 209 1.28 -10.28 35.69
C ASP A 209 2.35 -11.28 35.21
N LEU A 210 2.59 -11.27 33.88
CA LEU A 210 3.60 -12.07 33.21
C LEU A 210 4.95 -11.35 33.25
N GLU A 211 5.55 -11.23 34.43
CA GLU A 211 6.87 -10.59 34.55
C GLU A 211 8.03 -11.44 33.99
N ASP A 212 7.84 -12.75 33.79
CA ASP A 212 8.91 -13.65 33.34
C ASP A 212 8.83 -13.98 31.83
N LEU A 213 9.49 -13.15 31.01
CA LEU A 213 9.73 -13.33 29.57
C LEU A 213 10.36 -14.70 29.20
N ASN A 214 10.90 -15.44 30.17
CA ASN A 214 11.53 -16.73 29.92
C ASN A 214 10.56 -17.90 29.66
N ASN A 215 9.25 -17.70 29.80
CA ASN A 215 8.22 -18.74 29.69
C ASN A 215 7.39 -18.74 28.39
N GLN A 216 7.88 -18.10 27.32
CA GLN A 216 7.16 -17.96 26.06
C GLN A 216 6.94 -19.28 25.29
N VAL A 217 5.72 -19.42 24.73
CA VAL A 217 5.39 -20.41 23.69
C VAL A 217 6.08 -19.96 22.40
N VAL A 218 6.71 -20.89 21.67
CA VAL A 218 7.45 -20.52 20.46
C VAL A 218 6.49 -20.22 19.31
N GLU A 219 5.49 -21.08 19.14
CA GLU A 219 4.65 -21.06 17.94
C GLU A 219 3.22 -21.53 18.29
N VAL A 220 2.22 -20.80 17.79
CA VAL A 220 0.81 -21.19 17.86
C VAL A 220 0.20 -21.15 16.46
N ASN A 221 -0.36 -22.27 16.03
CA ASN A 221 -0.95 -22.43 14.70
C ASN A 221 -2.43 -22.85 14.79
N GLY A 222 -3.33 -22.17 14.09
CA GLY A 222 -4.70 -22.65 13.91
C GLY A 222 -4.71 -23.92 13.06
N VAL A 223 -4.15 -23.80 11.85
CA VAL A 223 -3.88 -24.89 10.92
C VAL A 223 -2.43 -24.81 10.46
N ARG A 224 -1.67 -25.90 10.57
CA ARG A 224 -0.31 -26.04 10.06
C ARG A 224 -0.18 -27.24 9.14
N ASN A 225 0.26 -26.99 7.92
CA ASN A 225 0.53 -28.02 6.92
C ASN A 225 1.97 -27.96 6.44
N VAL A 226 2.66 -29.10 6.46
CA VAL A 226 4.04 -29.24 5.98
C VAL A 226 4.23 -30.49 5.13
N LEU A 227 5.31 -30.54 4.34
CA LEU A 227 5.77 -31.74 3.63
C LEU A 227 4.66 -32.48 2.82
N GLY A 228 3.97 -31.76 1.95
CA GLY A 228 2.93 -32.27 1.04
C GLY A 228 1.56 -32.55 1.67
N ALA A 229 1.37 -32.23 2.96
CA ALA A 229 0.09 -32.44 3.64
C ALA A 229 -1.01 -31.45 3.20
N SER A 230 -2.27 -31.85 3.40
CA SER A 230 -3.44 -31.02 3.10
C SER A 230 -4.48 -31.02 4.23
N THR A 231 -5.17 -29.89 4.38
CA THR A 231 -6.24 -29.69 5.36
C THR A 231 -7.43 -29.05 4.66
N LYS A 232 -8.62 -29.64 4.78
CA LYS A 232 -9.85 -29.14 4.16
C LYS A 232 -10.98 -29.02 5.17
N LEU A 233 -11.49 -27.80 5.30
CA LEU A 233 -12.67 -27.46 6.10
C LEU A 233 -13.81 -27.13 5.14
N THR A 234 -14.93 -27.84 5.23
CA THR A 234 -16.14 -27.59 4.43
C THR A 234 -17.35 -27.48 5.36
N ALA A 235 -17.99 -26.32 5.41
CA ALA A 235 -19.12 -26.07 6.32
C ALA A 235 -20.01 -24.94 5.82
N LYS A 236 -21.12 -24.64 6.53
CA LYS A 236 -21.81 -23.37 6.33
C LYS A 236 -20.87 -22.22 6.69
N SER A 237 -20.11 -22.32 7.78
CA SER A 237 -19.07 -21.34 8.11
C SER A 237 -17.86 -22.01 8.74
N ASN A 238 -16.68 -21.47 8.47
CA ASN A 238 -15.42 -21.92 9.06
C ASN A 238 -14.85 -20.79 9.93
N GLN A 239 -14.43 -21.13 11.14
CA GLN A 239 -13.89 -20.19 12.12
C GLN A 239 -12.56 -20.70 12.65
N ILE A 240 -11.52 -19.87 12.57
CA ILE A 240 -10.23 -20.12 13.21
C ILE A 240 -9.93 -18.90 14.08
N SER A 241 -9.80 -19.12 15.37
CA SER A 241 -9.51 -18.07 16.35
C SER A 241 -8.35 -18.46 17.24
N ILE A 242 -7.41 -17.53 17.42
CA ILE A 242 -6.26 -17.69 18.31
C ILE A 242 -6.23 -16.48 19.24
N TYR A 243 -6.26 -16.75 20.54
CA TYR A 243 -5.90 -15.82 21.60
C TYR A 243 -4.73 -16.42 22.38
N ALA A 244 -3.51 -15.97 22.10
CA ALA A 244 -2.32 -16.60 22.69
C ALA A 244 -1.29 -15.54 23.11
N PRO A 245 -1.58 -14.69 24.12
CA PRO A 245 -0.81 -13.49 24.43
C PRO A 245 0.68 -13.72 24.74
N ASN A 246 1.06 -14.95 25.13
CA ASN A 246 2.44 -15.36 25.44
C ASN A 246 3.18 -16.09 24.32
N ALA A 247 2.56 -16.27 23.15
CA ALA A 247 3.21 -16.88 22.01
C ALA A 247 4.05 -15.87 21.24
N LYS A 248 5.29 -16.27 20.91
CA LYS A 248 6.19 -15.48 20.09
C LYS A 248 5.71 -15.39 18.64
N ASN A 249 5.42 -16.54 18.01
CA ASN A 249 4.92 -16.58 16.64
C ASN A 249 3.49 -17.12 16.60
N ARG A 250 2.65 -16.54 15.73
CA ARG A 250 1.24 -16.89 15.63
C ARG A 250 0.78 -16.92 14.17
N TYR A 251 0.09 -18.00 13.80
CA TYR A 251 -0.41 -18.19 12.45
C TYR A 251 -1.84 -18.73 12.51
N LEU A 252 -2.82 -18.07 11.87
CA LEU A 252 -4.15 -18.69 11.73
C LEU A 252 -4.07 -19.84 10.73
N ILE A 253 -3.34 -19.62 9.62
CA ILE A 253 -2.97 -20.65 8.65
C ILE A 253 -1.46 -20.56 8.37
N ASN A 254 -0.76 -21.68 8.52
CA ASN A 254 0.65 -21.87 8.19
C ASN A 254 0.80 -23.02 7.17
N ALA A 255 0.91 -22.66 5.89
CA ALA A 255 1.11 -23.61 4.80
C ALA A 255 2.56 -23.56 4.31
N ASP A 256 3.41 -24.39 4.90
CA ASP A 256 4.84 -24.50 4.55
C ASP A 256 5.18 -25.93 4.13
N SER A 257 4.66 -26.30 2.96
CA SER A 257 4.79 -27.63 2.42
C SER A 257 5.68 -27.60 1.19
N LYS A 258 6.69 -28.48 1.12
CA LYS A 258 7.42 -28.79 -0.13
C LYS A 258 6.53 -29.59 -1.08
N ALA A 259 5.32 -29.11 -1.30
CA ALA A 259 4.36 -29.72 -2.20
C ALA A 259 4.92 -29.69 -3.63
N LYS A 260 4.46 -30.64 -4.46
CA LYS A 260 4.61 -30.45 -5.90
C LYS A 260 3.82 -29.20 -6.29
N ILE A 261 4.36 -28.42 -7.23
CA ILE A 261 3.72 -27.21 -7.74
C ILE A 261 2.25 -27.51 -8.07
N GLY A 262 1.32 -26.76 -7.47
CA GLY A 262 -0.11 -26.85 -7.75
C GLY A 262 -0.96 -27.70 -6.78
N GLU A 263 -0.38 -28.33 -5.76
CA GLU A 263 -1.18 -29.06 -4.78
C GLU A 263 -1.77 -28.11 -3.71
N LEU A 264 -3.09 -28.21 -3.51
CA LEU A 264 -3.83 -27.47 -2.49
C LEU A 264 -3.41 -27.91 -1.10
N SER A 265 -2.77 -27.01 -0.35
CA SER A 265 -2.36 -27.26 1.04
C SER A 265 -3.54 -27.03 1.97
N VAL A 266 -4.15 -25.84 1.97
CA VAL A 266 -5.26 -25.52 2.89
C VAL A 266 -6.48 -25.03 2.12
N VAL A 267 -7.65 -25.61 2.39
CA VAL A 267 -8.92 -25.24 1.77
C VAL A 267 -9.98 -24.99 2.83
N LEU A 268 -10.51 -23.76 2.88
CA LEU A 268 -11.68 -23.38 3.66
C LEU A 268 -12.82 -23.07 2.69
N ASP A 269 -13.86 -23.90 2.69
CA ASP A 269 -14.99 -23.83 1.77
C ASP A 269 -16.29 -23.62 2.55
N ALA A 270 -16.76 -22.37 2.57
CA ALA A 270 -18.01 -21.96 3.19
C ALA A 270 -19.18 -22.06 2.20
N LYS A 271 -20.27 -22.69 2.63
CA LYS A 271 -21.47 -22.97 1.84
C LYS A 271 -22.65 -22.09 2.25
N ASP A 272 -23.63 -22.01 1.35
CA ASP A 272 -24.97 -21.47 1.63
C ASP A 272 -24.97 -20.07 2.29
N GLY A 273 -24.10 -19.18 1.81
CA GLY A 273 -24.00 -17.80 2.26
C GLY A 273 -23.27 -17.58 3.58
N GLY A 274 -22.63 -18.60 4.15
CA GLY A 274 -21.82 -18.41 5.35
C GLY A 274 -20.37 -18.01 5.06
N ASN A 275 -19.59 -17.85 6.14
CA ASN A 275 -18.35 -17.08 6.15
C ASN A 275 -17.12 -17.93 6.49
N ASN A 276 -15.95 -17.46 6.05
CA ASN A 276 -14.67 -17.87 6.61
C ASN A 276 -14.15 -16.74 7.50
N LEU A 277 -14.09 -16.97 8.81
CA LEU A 277 -13.68 -15.98 9.81
C LEU A 277 -12.37 -16.43 10.46
N LEU A 278 -11.31 -15.69 10.19
CA LEU A 278 -9.98 -15.91 10.72
C LEU A 278 -9.67 -14.74 11.65
N THR A 279 -9.49 -14.99 12.95
CA THR A 279 -9.26 -13.95 13.95
C THR A 279 -8.07 -14.29 14.84
N LEU A 280 -7.03 -13.46 14.77
CA LEU A 280 -5.89 -13.51 15.66
C LEU A 280 -6.00 -12.35 16.64
N GLU A 281 -6.33 -12.63 17.89
CA GLU A 281 -6.40 -11.62 18.94
C GLU A 281 -5.02 -11.43 19.57
N THR A 282 -4.60 -10.17 19.70
CA THR A 282 -3.27 -9.82 20.23
C THR A 282 -3.39 -8.81 21.35
N THR A 283 -3.04 -9.17 22.58
CA THR A 283 -2.75 -8.17 23.61
C THR A 283 -1.28 -7.80 23.52
N ALA A 284 -0.93 -6.52 23.62
CA ALA A 284 0.38 -6.02 23.24
C ALA A 284 1.54 -6.30 24.22
N THR A 285 1.30 -7.07 25.29
CA THR A 285 2.31 -7.37 26.30
C THR A 285 3.19 -8.56 25.89
N ASN A 286 4.51 -8.38 25.96
CA ASN A 286 5.54 -9.44 26.03
C ASN A 286 5.81 -10.29 24.75
N GLN A 287 5.92 -9.68 23.56
CA GLN A 287 6.06 -10.41 22.27
C GLN A 287 7.32 -10.05 21.47
N LYS A 288 8.41 -9.75 22.18
CA LYS A 288 9.70 -9.36 21.59
C LYS A 288 10.13 -10.31 20.46
N GLY A 289 10.30 -9.76 19.26
CA GLY A 289 10.83 -10.53 18.13
C GLY A 289 9.82 -11.45 17.46
N GLY A 290 8.53 -11.32 17.76
CA GLY A 290 7.45 -12.17 17.25
C GLY A 290 7.03 -11.85 15.81
N ILE A 291 6.42 -12.84 15.15
CA ILE A 291 5.81 -12.73 13.82
C ILE A 291 4.36 -13.20 13.90
N HIS A 292 3.42 -12.39 13.41
CA HIS A 292 1.99 -12.72 13.39
C HIS A 292 1.42 -12.69 11.99
N GLU A 293 0.77 -13.77 11.57
CA GLU A 293 0.29 -13.90 10.21
C GLU A 293 -1.13 -14.48 10.16
N GLY A 294 -1.99 -13.86 9.38
CA GLY A 294 -3.32 -14.39 9.12
C GLY A 294 -3.20 -15.64 8.24
N VAL A 295 -2.60 -15.47 7.06
CA VAL A 295 -2.26 -16.57 6.17
C VAL A 295 -0.79 -16.49 5.80
N TYR A 296 -0.04 -17.53 6.12
CA TYR A 296 1.31 -17.76 5.61
C TYR A 296 1.31 -18.90 4.60
N ALA A 297 1.82 -18.64 3.40
CA ALA A 297 2.03 -19.66 2.38
C ALA A 297 3.47 -19.59 1.84
N ALA A 298 4.14 -20.74 1.80
CA ALA A 298 5.52 -20.86 1.33
C ALA A 298 5.70 -22.07 0.41
N ASN A 299 6.85 -22.14 -0.29
CA ASN A 299 7.32 -23.34 -0.98
C ASN A 299 6.35 -23.94 -2.02
N ASN A 300 5.74 -23.09 -2.87
CA ASN A 300 4.75 -23.46 -3.90
C ASN A 300 3.43 -24.03 -3.36
N THR A 301 3.12 -23.83 -2.07
CA THR A 301 1.82 -24.21 -1.52
C THR A 301 0.70 -23.32 -2.03
N GLN A 302 -0.52 -23.85 -2.00
CA GLN A 302 -1.73 -23.10 -2.31
C GLN A 302 -2.69 -23.07 -1.11
N VAL A 303 -3.17 -21.87 -0.77
CA VAL A 303 -4.24 -21.65 0.22
C VAL A 303 -5.49 -21.10 -0.47
N LEU A 304 -6.64 -21.73 -0.26
CA LEU A 304 -7.92 -21.35 -0.87
C LEU A 304 -8.98 -21.08 0.21
N LEU A 305 -9.53 -19.87 0.21
CA LEU A 305 -10.69 -19.48 1.02
C LEU A 305 -11.86 -19.15 0.10
N SER A 306 -12.91 -19.96 0.11
CA SER A 306 -14.12 -19.74 -0.70
C SER A 306 -15.34 -19.49 0.18
N ALA A 307 -16.03 -18.38 -0.05
CA ALA A 307 -17.30 -18.00 0.57
C ALA A 307 -18.18 -17.24 -0.44
N LYS A 308 -18.53 -17.89 -1.57
CA LYS A 308 -19.11 -17.23 -2.77
C LYS A 308 -20.25 -16.23 -2.52
N ALA A 309 -21.11 -16.48 -1.52
CA ALA A 309 -22.22 -15.61 -1.14
C ALA A 309 -22.06 -14.97 0.25
N GLY A 310 -20.96 -15.28 0.96
CA GLY A 310 -20.62 -14.76 2.28
C GLY A 310 -19.32 -13.96 2.26
N ILE A 311 -18.62 -13.93 3.39
CA ILE A 311 -17.43 -13.09 3.60
C ILE A 311 -16.23 -13.96 3.95
N ASN A 312 -15.07 -13.64 3.36
CA ASN A 312 -13.77 -14.05 3.87
C ASN A 312 -13.22 -12.89 4.72
N SER A 313 -13.01 -13.10 6.02
CA SER A 313 -12.48 -12.07 6.92
C SER A 313 -11.22 -12.58 7.61
N ILE A 314 -10.11 -11.87 7.42
CA ILE A 314 -8.86 -12.04 8.16
C ILE A 314 -8.69 -10.81 9.05
N LYS A 315 -8.70 -11.02 10.36
CA LYS A 315 -8.52 -9.96 11.36
C LYS A 315 -7.36 -10.29 12.28
N ILE A 316 -6.42 -9.35 12.43
CA ILE A 316 -5.31 -9.44 13.37
C ILE A 316 -5.36 -8.26 14.33
N GLY A 317 -5.41 -8.56 15.62
CA GLY A 317 -5.48 -7.64 16.75
C GLY A 317 -6.88 -7.21 17.17
N ASP A 318 -6.97 -6.58 18.33
CA ASP A 318 -8.19 -6.07 18.95
C ASP A 318 -8.14 -4.55 19.14
N SER A 319 -9.27 -3.86 19.03
CA SER A 319 -9.34 -2.38 19.05
C SER A 319 -9.05 -1.74 20.42
N GLN A 320 -8.47 -2.48 21.37
CA GLN A 320 -8.20 -1.94 22.71
C GLN A 320 -6.87 -1.17 22.68
N GLN A 321 -6.91 0.09 23.14
CA GLN A 321 -5.71 0.88 23.37
C GLN A 321 -4.83 0.16 24.39
N VAL A 322 -3.61 -0.11 23.97
CA VAL A 322 -2.57 -0.61 24.85
C VAL A 322 -2.10 0.59 25.66
N GLY A 323 -2.18 0.51 26.99
CA GLY A 323 -1.58 1.52 27.86
C GLY A 323 -0.09 1.67 27.59
N ASP A 324 0.47 2.85 27.87
CA ASP A 324 1.84 3.26 27.59
C ASP A 324 2.87 2.15 27.86
N LEU A 325 3.28 1.45 26.79
CA LEU A 325 4.40 0.51 26.86
C LEU A 325 5.69 1.33 26.80
N GLU A 326 6.23 1.68 27.96
CA GLU A 326 7.48 2.45 28.07
C GLU A 326 8.71 1.70 27.51
N ASP A 327 8.61 0.40 27.21
CA ASP A 327 9.74 -0.41 26.73
C ASP A 327 9.62 -0.81 25.24
N LEU A 328 10.24 0.01 24.38
CA LEU A 328 10.47 -0.22 22.94
C LEU A 328 11.09 -1.60 22.63
N ASN A 329 11.72 -2.25 23.61
CA ASN A 329 12.37 -3.54 23.41
C ASN A 329 11.39 -4.73 23.27
N ASN A 330 10.08 -4.54 23.42
CA ASN A 330 9.08 -5.61 23.40
C ASN A 330 8.19 -5.65 22.13
N GLN A 331 8.64 -5.02 21.03
CA GLN A 331 7.89 -4.95 19.77
C GLN A 331 7.78 -6.30 19.05
N VAL A 332 6.63 -6.49 18.40
CA VAL A 332 6.42 -7.51 17.35
C VAL A 332 7.16 -7.03 16.11
N VAL A 333 7.90 -7.92 15.45
CA VAL A 333 8.73 -7.52 14.29
C VAL A 333 7.85 -7.30 13.07
N GLU A 334 6.97 -8.25 12.78
CA GLU A 334 6.23 -8.31 11.53
C GLU A 334 4.80 -8.78 11.76
N VAL A 335 3.82 -8.07 11.17
CA VAL A 335 2.43 -8.50 11.13
C VAL A 335 1.93 -8.51 9.68
N ASN A 336 1.47 -9.68 9.21
CA ASN A 336 0.99 -9.87 7.84
C ASN A 336 -0.46 -10.36 7.82
N GLY A 337 -1.33 -9.73 7.04
CA GLY A 337 -2.66 -10.25 6.74
C GLY A 337 -2.54 -11.53 5.91
N VAL A 338 -1.91 -11.39 4.74
CA VAL A 338 -1.52 -12.50 3.86
C VAL A 338 -0.05 -12.35 3.50
N ARG A 339 0.76 -13.40 3.72
CA ARG A 339 2.17 -13.49 3.32
C ARG A 339 2.41 -14.70 2.44
N ASN A 340 2.89 -14.44 1.23
CA ASN A 340 3.25 -15.48 0.27
C ASN A 340 4.72 -15.36 -0.12
N VAL A 341 5.46 -16.46 0.04
CA VAL A 341 6.89 -16.53 -0.30
C VAL A 341 7.21 -17.75 -1.15
N LEU A 342 8.33 -17.70 -1.89
CA LEU A 342 8.91 -18.88 -2.57
C LEU A 342 7.93 -19.61 -3.50
N GLY A 343 7.20 -18.85 -4.33
CA GLY A 343 6.28 -19.39 -5.35
C GLY A 343 4.91 -19.84 -4.84
N ALA A 344 4.59 -19.62 -3.56
CA ALA A 344 3.28 -19.93 -3.00
C ALA A 344 2.16 -19.02 -3.53
N SER A 345 0.92 -19.53 -3.52
CA SER A 345 -0.27 -18.78 -3.90
C SER A 345 -1.40 -18.82 -2.87
N THR A 346 -2.13 -17.72 -2.76
CA THR A 346 -3.28 -17.57 -1.86
C THR A 346 -4.43 -16.98 -2.66
N LYS A 347 -5.58 -17.67 -2.66
CA LYS A 347 -6.79 -17.24 -3.36
C LYS A 347 -7.97 -17.13 -2.40
N LEU A 348 -8.58 -15.95 -2.37
CA LEU A 348 -9.79 -15.64 -1.62
C LEU A 348 -10.91 -15.33 -2.63
N THR A 349 -12.00 -16.10 -2.62
CA THR A 349 -13.18 -15.86 -3.47
C THR A 349 -14.43 -15.76 -2.59
N ALA A 350 -15.04 -14.57 -2.50
CA ALA A 350 -16.22 -14.35 -1.65
C ALA A 350 -17.10 -13.20 -2.14
N LYS A 351 -18.29 -12.99 -1.54
CA LYS A 351 -19.05 -11.74 -1.76
C LYS A 351 -18.29 -10.55 -1.20
N SER A 352 -17.53 -10.71 -0.12
CA SER A 352 -16.57 -9.69 0.27
C SER A 352 -15.33 -10.34 0.87
N ASN A 353 -14.16 -9.82 0.52
CA ASN A 353 -12.90 -10.19 1.14
C ASN A 353 -12.45 -9.02 2.01
N GLN A 354 -12.17 -9.30 3.28
CA GLN A 354 -11.79 -8.31 4.28
C GLN A 354 -10.48 -8.72 4.93
N ILE A 355 -9.48 -7.84 4.88
CA ILE A 355 -8.21 -8.00 5.60
C ILE A 355 -8.05 -6.78 6.49
N SER A 356 -8.01 -7.00 7.80
CA SER A 356 -7.86 -5.94 8.79
C SER A 356 -6.73 -6.24 9.76
N ILE A 357 -5.87 -5.26 9.98
CA ILE A 357 -4.78 -5.34 10.95
C ILE A 357 -4.87 -4.13 11.87
N TYR A 358 -4.99 -4.40 13.17
CA TYR A 358 -4.82 -3.44 14.24
C TYR A 358 -3.69 -3.96 15.14
N ALA A 359 -2.47 -3.48 14.94
CA ALA A 359 -1.30 -4.01 15.65
C ALA A 359 -0.38 -2.88 16.10
N SER A 360 -0.83 -2.04 17.04
CA SER A 360 -0.16 -0.80 17.46
C SER A 360 1.32 -0.98 17.87
N ASN A 361 1.69 -2.16 18.38
CA ASN A 361 3.04 -2.49 18.86
C ASN A 361 3.93 -3.21 17.81
N ALA A 362 3.47 -3.36 16.57
CA ALA A 362 4.23 -4.00 15.50
C ALA A 362 5.10 -2.99 14.76
N LYS A 363 6.38 -3.35 14.53
CA LYS A 363 7.33 -2.54 13.76
C LYS A 363 6.92 -2.49 12.28
N ASP A 364 6.85 -3.64 11.61
CA ASP A 364 6.49 -3.73 10.20
C ASP A 364 5.09 -4.35 10.03
N ARG A 365 4.30 -3.80 9.10
CA ARG A 365 2.90 -4.20 8.89
C ARG A 365 2.53 -4.28 7.42
N TYR A 366 1.87 -5.36 7.03
CA TYR A 366 1.52 -5.64 5.65
C TYR A 366 0.10 -6.23 5.57
N LEU A 367 -0.83 -5.61 4.84
CA LEU A 367 -2.11 -6.28 4.56
C LEU A 367 -1.88 -7.44 3.59
N ILE A 368 -1.08 -7.20 2.54
CA ILE A 368 -0.59 -8.21 1.61
C ILE A 368 0.94 -8.08 1.45
N ASN A 369 1.67 -9.17 1.64
CA ASN A 369 3.10 -9.30 1.41
C ASN A 369 3.38 -10.48 0.46
N ALA A 370 3.70 -10.19 -0.80
CA ALA A 370 3.94 -11.18 -1.84
C ALA A 370 5.38 -11.09 -2.37
N ASP A 371 6.16 -12.15 -2.19
CA ASP A 371 7.56 -12.28 -2.64
C ASP A 371 7.76 -13.61 -3.39
N SER A 372 7.90 -13.55 -4.72
CA SER A 372 7.98 -14.77 -5.54
C SER A 372 9.34 -15.01 -6.22
N LYS A 373 10.28 -15.61 -5.50
CA LYS A 373 11.57 -16.02 -6.11
C LYS A 373 11.46 -17.13 -7.18
N ALA A 374 10.26 -17.61 -7.52
CA ALA A 374 10.05 -18.67 -8.49
C ALA A 374 9.94 -18.12 -9.93
N GLU A 375 10.68 -18.72 -10.87
CA GLU A 375 10.70 -18.28 -12.28
C GLU A 375 9.36 -18.48 -13.02
N ASN A 376 8.48 -19.35 -12.49
CA ASN A 376 7.25 -19.78 -13.16
C ASN A 376 5.97 -19.57 -12.31
N SER A 377 6.00 -18.76 -11.25
CA SER A 377 4.79 -18.60 -10.43
C SER A 377 3.73 -17.76 -11.14
N GLU A 378 2.62 -18.41 -11.47
CA GLU A 378 1.32 -17.78 -11.65
C GLU A 378 0.94 -16.97 -10.39
N GLN A 379 0.04 -15.99 -10.55
CA GLN A 379 -0.54 -15.12 -9.51
C GLN A 379 -0.29 -15.54 -8.05
N SER A 380 0.46 -14.71 -7.31
CA SER A 380 0.86 -14.96 -5.93
C SER A 380 -0.30 -14.74 -4.96
N VAL A 381 -1.05 -13.65 -5.07
CA VAL A 381 -2.21 -13.38 -4.20
C VAL A 381 -3.39 -12.91 -5.06
N ILE A 382 -4.54 -13.57 -4.90
CA ILE A 382 -5.77 -13.28 -5.64
C ILE A 382 -6.91 -13.05 -4.65
N LEU A 383 -7.51 -11.87 -4.68
CA LEU A 383 -8.76 -11.56 -3.99
C LEU A 383 -9.83 -11.29 -5.06
N GLU A 384 -10.81 -12.19 -5.15
CA GLU A 384 -11.94 -12.09 -6.08
C GLU A 384 -13.23 -11.88 -5.28
N ALA A 385 -13.83 -10.71 -5.44
CA ALA A 385 -15.17 -10.43 -4.97
C ALA A 385 -16.20 -10.88 -6.01
N THR A 386 -17.26 -11.57 -5.59
CA THR A 386 -18.38 -11.96 -6.45
C THR A 386 -19.30 -10.76 -6.70
N GLU A 387 -20.35 -10.95 -7.51
CA GLU A 387 -21.26 -9.88 -7.94
C GLU A 387 -21.78 -9.01 -6.78
N GLY A 388 -21.65 -7.68 -6.92
CA GLY A 388 -22.00 -6.66 -5.92
C GLY A 388 -21.10 -6.68 -4.67
N GLY A 389 -19.95 -7.31 -4.77
CA GLY A 389 -19.01 -7.57 -3.67
C GLY A 389 -17.80 -6.65 -3.64
N ASN A 390 -17.16 -6.53 -2.47
CA ASN A 390 -16.03 -5.63 -2.25
C ASN A 390 -14.79 -6.33 -1.70
N ASN A 391 -13.60 -5.85 -2.08
CA ASN A 391 -12.33 -6.17 -1.41
C ASN A 391 -11.93 -4.99 -0.51
N LEU A 392 -11.91 -5.20 0.80
CA LEU A 392 -11.64 -4.17 1.80
C LEU A 392 -10.38 -4.53 2.58
N LEU A 393 -9.34 -3.72 2.42
CA LEU A 393 -8.05 -3.86 3.09
C LEU A 393 -7.87 -2.66 4.02
N THR A 394 -7.78 -2.89 5.33
CA THR A 394 -7.66 -1.82 6.33
C THR A 394 -6.50 -2.07 7.29
N LEU A 395 -5.51 -1.20 7.26
CA LEU A 395 -4.45 -1.14 8.25
C LEU A 395 -4.74 0.01 9.20
N GLU A 396 -5.23 -0.31 10.40
CA GLU A 396 -5.44 0.69 11.44
C GLU A 396 -4.12 0.96 12.15
N THR A 397 -3.77 2.24 12.29
CA THR A 397 -2.52 2.67 12.92
C THR A 397 -2.84 3.75 13.95
N THR A 398 -2.46 3.52 15.21
CA THR A 398 -2.45 4.53 16.28
C THR A 398 -1.04 5.03 16.59
N ALA A 399 -0.03 4.50 15.89
CA ALA A 399 1.37 4.91 15.80
C ALA A 399 2.07 5.47 17.06
N THR A 400 1.74 4.95 18.23
CA THR A 400 2.58 5.09 19.42
C THR A 400 3.59 3.94 19.39
N ASN A 401 4.90 4.26 19.37
CA ASN A 401 6.02 3.31 19.51
C ASN A 401 6.38 2.47 18.27
N GLN A 402 6.74 3.10 17.15
CA GLN A 402 7.05 2.44 15.86
C GLN A 402 8.32 2.93 15.14
N THR A 403 9.30 3.43 15.89
CA THR A 403 10.55 3.95 15.31
C THR A 403 11.11 3.05 14.20
N ASP A 404 11.30 3.62 13.02
CA ASP A 404 11.85 2.99 11.80
C ASP A 404 11.03 1.82 11.20
N GLY A 405 9.74 1.70 11.55
CA GLY A 405 8.82 0.71 10.97
C GLY A 405 8.36 1.02 9.55
N SER A 406 7.93 -0.01 8.81
CA SER A 406 7.38 0.13 7.45
C SER A 406 5.96 -0.44 7.32
N HIS A 407 5.06 0.32 6.70
CA HIS A 407 3.66 -0.08 6.50
C HIS A 407 3.29 -0.19 5.03
N TYR A 408 2.60 -1.28 4.67
CA TYR A 408 2.18 -1.55 3.30
C TYR A 408 0.73 -2.01 3.24
N GLY A 409 -0.04 -1.41 2.33
CA GLY A 409 -1.30 -1.99 1.89
C GLY A 409 -1.00 -3.25 1.06
N VAL A 410 -0.27 -3.08 -0.04
CA VAL A 410 0.23 -4.17 -0.87
C VAL A 410 1.73 -4.03 -1.05
N LEU A 411 2.48 -5.06 -0.69
CA LEU A 411 3.87 -5.24 -1.07
C LEU A 411 3.97 -6.40 -2.06
N ALA A 412 4.39 -6.13 -3.29
CA ALA A 412 4.69 -7.15 -4.30
C ALA A 412 6.15 -7.02 -4.76
N GLN A 413 6.94 -8.09 -4.64
CA GLN A 413 8.37 -8.08 -4.99
C GLN A 413 8.80 -9.38 -5.66
N ASN A 414 9.97 -9.33 -6.32
CA ASN A 414 10.60 -10.49 -6.96
C ASN A 414 9.58 -11.23 -7.83
N LYS A 415 9.09 -10.66 -8.93
CA LYS A 415 8.13 -11.34 -9.84
C LYS A 415 6.77 -11.76 -9.23
N ALA A 416 6.48 -11.39 -7.99
CA ALA A 416 5.16 -11.63 -7.39
C ALA A 416 4.06 -10.91 -8.16
N GLN A 417 2.88 -11.53 -8.19
CA GLN A 417 1.70 -11.03 -8.89
C GLN A 417 0.54 -10.94 -7.91
N VAL A 418 -0.06 -9.76 -7.77
CA VAL A 418 -1.21 -9.52 -6.90
C VAL A 418 -2.40 -9.06 -7.74
N LEU A 419 -3.57 -9.69 -7.55
CA LEU A 419 -4.82 -9.32 -8.22
C LEU A 419 -5.93 -9.09 -7.18
N LEU A 420 -6.51 -7.90 -7.20
CA LEU A 420 -7.74 -7.55 -6.49
C LEU A 420 -8.83 -7.30 -7.54
N SER A 421 -9.80 -8.21 -7.64
CA SER A 421 -10.91 -8.13 -8.59
C SER A 421 -12.25 -7.97 -7.87
N ALA A 422 -13.01 -6.94 -8.23
CA ALA A 422 -14.36 -6.65 -7.76
C ALA A 422 -15.18 -6.00 -8.88
N GLU A 423 -15.41 -6.73 -9.99
CA GLU A 423 -15.96 -6.21 -11.26
C GLU A 423 -17.18 -5.28 -11.13
N THR A 424 -18.04 -5.54 -10.14
CA THR A 424 -19.29 -4.79 -9.86
C THR A 424 -19.33 -4.19 -8.45
N GLY A 425 -18.19 -4.08 -7.78
CA GLY A 425 -18.05 -3.44 -6.48
C GLY A 425 -16.72 -2.70 -6.35
N ILE A 426 -16.20 -2.57 -5.12
CA ILE A 426 -15.09 -1.66 -4.83
C ILE A 426 -13.87 -2.42 -4.31
N ASN A 427 -12.69 -2.04 -4.79
CA ASN A 427 -11.42 -2.33 -4.12
C ASN A 427 -11.05 -1.13 -3.25
N SER A 428 -10.88 -1.33 -1.95
CA SER A 428 -10.50 -0.26 -1.02
C SER A 428 -9.27 -0.65 -0.19
N ILE A 429 -8.24 0.18 -0.22
CA ILE A 429 -7.03 0.07 0.62
C ILE A 429 -6.96 1.31 1.51
N LYS A 430 -7.15 1.14 2.81
CA LYS A 430 -7.06 2.22 3.80
C LYS A 430 -5.92 1.97 4.78
N ILE A 431 -5.03 2.94 4.94
CA ILE A 431 -3.96 2.92 5.95
C ILE A 431 -4.11 4.15 6.85
N GLY A 432 -4.36 3.92 8.14
CA GLY A 432 -4.59 4.95 9.15
C GLY A 432 -5.98 5.60 9.12
N ASP A 433 -6.29 6.39 10.14
CA ASP A 433 -7.53 7.16 10.28
C ASP A 433 -7.27 8.48 11.03
N GLU A 434 -7.71 9.60 10.47
CA GLU A 434 -7.54 10.94 11.06
C GLU A 434 -8.12 11.05 12.48
N ASN A 435 -9.20 10.33 12.78
CA ASN A 435 -9.84 10.40 14.10
C ASN A 435 -9.12 9.58 15.17
N GLN A 436 -8.17 8.72 14.80
CA GLN A 436 -7.49 7.81 15.72
C GLN A 436 -6.04 8.20 16.04
N PHE A 437 -5.49 9.20 15.35
CA PHE A 437 -4.14 9.72 15.61
C PHE A 437 -4.20 10.91 16.59
N ALA A 438 -4.05 10.63 17.88
CA ALA A 438 -3.77 11.66 18.88
C ALA A 438 -2.28 11.62 19.27
N ASN A 439 -1.53 12.68 18.96
CA ASN A 439 -0.15 12.92 19.42
C ASN A 439 0.86 11.78 19.13
N PRO A 440 1.27 11.56 17.86
CA PRO A 440 2.33 10.59 17.58
C PRO A 440 3.66 11.03 18.23
N THR A 441 4.29 10.11 18.95
CA THR A 441 5.56 10.36 19.68
C THR A 441 6.80 9.89 18.92
N GLU A 442 6.65 9.04 17.90
CA GLU A 442 7.76 8.42 17.15
C GLU A 442 7.52 8.42 15.64
N ASP A 443 8.61 8.45 14.86
CA ASP A 443 8.57 8.46 13.39
C ASP A 443 8.49 7.05 12.79
N VAL A 444 7.53 6.85 11.88
CA VAL A 444 7.47 5.69 10.99
C VAL A 444 8.41 5.96 9.81
N LYS A 445 9.20 4.97 9.38
CA LYS A 445 10.12 5.15 8.26
C LYS A 445 9.36 5.45 6.97
N GLN A 446 8.42 4.57 6.62
CA GLN A 446 7.78 4.61 5.31
C GLN A 446 6.39 3.97 5.30
N VAL A 447 5.48 4.52 4.51
CA VAL A 447 4.11 4.03 4.32
C VAL A 447 3.77 3.99 2.83
N TYR A 448 3.34 2.83 2.35
CA TYR A 448 2.97 2.60 0.96
C TYR A 448 1.56 2.05 0.85
N GLY A 449 0.73 2.64 -0.02
CA GLY A 449 -0.54 2.03 -0.44
C GLY A 449 -0.26 0.77 -1.25
N ILE A 450 0.50 0.93 -2.34
CA ILE A 450 1.04 -0.14 -3.17
C ILE A 450 2.53 0.09 -3.37
N TYR A 451 3.35 -0.91 -3.04
CA TYR A 451 4.75 -1.00 -3.42
C TYR A 451 4.96 -2.17 -4.36
N ASN A 452 5.50 -1.88 -5.55
CA ASN A 452 5.88 -2.90 -6.53
C ASN A 452 7.39 -2.88 -6.79
N GLY A 453 8.06 -3.95 -6.42
CA GLY A 453 9.50 -4.15 -6.65
C GLY A 453 9.82 -4.80 -7.99
N SER A 454 11.09 -5.19 -8.14
CA SER A 454 11.63 -5.76 -9.38
C SER A 454 10.81 -6.97 -9.90
N GLY A 455 10.36 -6.86 -11.15
CA GLY A 455 9.60 -7.89 -11.87
C GLY A 455 8.16 -8.12 -11.39
N ALA A 456 7.71 -7.49 -10.31
CA ALA A 456 6.39 -7.72 -9.73
C ALA A 456 5.28 -7.00 -10.52
N SER A 457 4.05 -7.52 -10.43
CA SER A 457 2.85 -6.86 -10.97
C SER A 457 1.69 -6.84 -9.98
N THR A 458 0.98 -5.71 -9.91
CA THR A 458 -0.21 -5.53 -9.06
C THR A 458 -1.35 -4.99 -9.90
N GLN A 459 -2.51 -5.64 -9.84
CA GLN A 459 -3.69 -5.27 -10.60
C GLN A 459 -4.90 -5.11 -9.68
N LEU A 460 -5.56 -3.96 -9.78
CA LEU A 460 -6.83 -3.67 -9.11
C LEU A 460 -7.87 -3.41 -10.20
N ILE A 461 -8.84 -4.33 -10.34
CA ILE A 461 -9.90 -4.26 -11.35
C ILE A 461 -11.25 -4.26 -10.63
N ALA A 462 -12.00 -3.17 -10.69
CA ALA A 462 -13.27 -3.04 -9.95
C ALA A 462 -14.23 -2.04 -10.61
N GLN A 463 -15.46 -1.91 -10.12
CA GLN A 463 -16.31 -0.78 -10.47
C GLN A 463 -15.63 0.54 -10.07
N SER A 464 -15.02 0.59 -8.89
CA SER A 464 -14.20 1.72 -8.43
C SER A 464 -13.04 1.25 -7.55
N ASN A 465 -11.93 2.00 -7.55
CA ASN A 465 -10.76 1.70 -6.72
C ASN A 465 -10.43 2.88 -5.82
N ASP A 466 -10.34 2.63 -4.52
CA ASP A 466 -10.05 3.63 -3.50
C ASP A 466 -8.75 3.28 -2.76
N ILE A 467 -7.79 4.20 -2.72
CA ILE A 467 -6.57 4.07 -1.91
C ILE A 467 -6.44 5.33 -1.06
N SER A 468 -6.45 5.17 0.27
CA SER A 468 -6.32 6.29 1.21
C SER A 468 -5.24 6.04 2.25
N ILE A 469 -4.35 7.01 2.43
CA ILE A 469 -3.31 6.99 3.47
C ILE A 469 -3.47 8.21 4.36
N TYR A 470 -3.51 7.97 5.67
CA TYR A 470 -3.35 8.97 6.71
C TYR A 470 -2.26 8.51 7.70
N ALA A 471 -1.05 9.09 7.58
CA ALA A 471 0.10 8.69 8.40
C ALA A 471 0.97 9.91 8.78
N PRO A 472 0.49 10.80 9.67
CA PRO A 472 1.14 12.10 9.93
C PRO A 472 2.57 11.98 10.47
N ASN A 473 2.97 10.85 11.06
CA ASN A 473 4.30 10.60 11.60
C ASN A 473 5.23 9.79 10.66
N ALA A 474 4.82 9.49 9.43
CA ALA A 474 5.69 8.79 8.48
C ALA A 474 6.64 9.76 7.75
N LYS A 475 7.92 9.39 7.64
CA LYS A 475 8.93 10.15 6.88
C LYS A 475 8.67 10.08 5.38
N ASP A 476 8.46 8.87 4.88
CA ASP A 476 8.17 8.60 3.47
C ASP A 476 6.73 8.11 3.31
N GLN A 477 5.95 8.70 2.39
CA GLN A 477 4.58 8.27 2.13
C GLN A 477 4.27 8.25 0.65
N TYR A 478 3.78 7.10 0.15
CA TYR A 478 3.42 6.94 -1.25
C TYR A 478 2.10 6.18 -1.44
N LEU A 479 1.20 6.66 -2.31
CA LEU A 479 0.00 5.89 -2.65
C LEU A 479 0.36 4.72 -3.56
N ILE A 480 1.15 4.98 -4.59
CA ILE A 480 1.71 3.97 -5.50
C ILE A 480 3.19 4.24 -5.73
N TYR A 481 4.02 3.24 -5.46
CA TYR A 481 5.46 3.28 -5.71
C TYR A 481 5.90 2.04 -6.49
N GLY A 482 6.20 2.21 -7.76
CA GLY A 482 6.78 1.20 -8.63
C GLY A 482 8.30 1.38 -8.74
N ASN A 483 9.07 0.37 -8.36
CA ASN A 483 10.53 0.33 -8.46
C ASN A 483 10.96 -0.95 -9.16
N GLY A 484 11.08 -0.85 -10.48
CA GLY A 484 11.28 -1.99 -11.37
C GLY A 484 12.75 -2.31 -11.68
N LYS A 485 12.93 -3.51 -12.21
CA LYS A 485 13.65 -3.74 -13.47
C LYS A 485 12.70 -4.62 -14.27
N LEU A 486 12.10 -4.12 -15.35
CA LEU A 486 11.27 -4.97 -16.19
C LEU A 486 12.15 -6.03 -16.85
N ASP A 487 11.98 -7.28 -16.42
CA ASP A 487 12.29 -8.44 -17.24
C ASP A 487 11.01 -8.78 -18.03
N ASN A 488 11.00 -8.53 -19.34
CA ASN A 488 9.96 -8.99 -20.29
C ASN A 488 8.63 -8.19 -20.39
N GLY A 489 8.61 -6.87 -20.17
CA GLY A 489 7.56 -5.99 -20.72
C GLY A 489 6.12 -6.19 -20.20
N LYS A 490 5.94 -6.59 -18.93
CA LYS A 490 4.61 -6.64 -18.28
C LYS A 490 4.31 -5.34 -17.53
N GLU A 491 3.06 -4.88 -17.56
CA GLU A 491 2.61 -3.77 -16.71
C GLU A 491 2.94 -4.07 -15.24
N SER A 492 3.52 -3.11 -14.54
CA SER A 492 3.92 -3.33 -13.15
C SER A 492 2.80 -2.95 -12.18
N VAL A 493 2.00 -1.93 -12.46
CA VAL A 493 0.82 -1.58 -11.66
C VAL A 493 -0.31 -1.17 -12.60
N LEU A 494 -1.47 -1.82 -12.47
CA LEU A 494 -2.69 -1.49 -13.20
C LEU A 494 -3.84 -1.23 -12.21
N LEU A 495 -4.42 -0.03 -12.27
CA LEU A 495 -5.70 0.29 -11.64
C LEU A 495 -6.74 0.50 -12.74
N GLN A 496 -7.80 -0.29 -12.73
CA GLN A 496 -8.87 -0.25 -13.72
C GLN A 496 -10.24 -0.12 -13.03
N ALA A 497 -10.90 1.01 -13.22
CA ALA A 497 -12.28 1.25 -12.81
C ALA A 497 -13.23 1.04 -14.00
N THR A 498 -13.96 -0.08 -13.99
CA THR A 498 -14.77 -0.59 -15.11
C THR A 498 -16.02 0.24 -15.38
N SER A 499 -16.57 0.90 -14.36
CA SER A 499 -17.81 1.70 -14.47
C SER A 499 -17.85 2.95 -13.56
N GLY A 500 -16.81 3.21 -12.77
CA GLY A 500 -16.72 4.35 -11.85
C GLY A 500 -15.32 4.96 -11.82
N ASP A 501 -14.88 5.37 -10.63
CA ASP A 501 -13.71 6.23 -10.44
C ASP A 501 -12.51 5.47 -9.84
N ASN A 502 -11.31 5.99 -10.07
CA ASN A 502 -10.14 5.70 -9.22
C ASN A 502 -9.93 6.91 -8.29
N HIS A 503 -10.06 6.72 -6.98
CA HIS A 503 -9.83 7.76 -5.97
C HIS A 503 -8.62 7.43 -5.09
N LEU A 504 -7.56 8.22 -5.22
CA LEU A 504 -6.33 8.03 -4.47
C LEU A 504 -6.07 9.28 -3.62
N THR A 505 -6.05 9.14 -2.29
CA THR A 505 -5.91 10.29 -1.37
C THR A 505 -4.81 10.06 -0.35
N LEU A 506 -3.86 11.00 -0.28
CA LEU A 506 -2.85 11.05 0.77
C LEU A 506 -3.11 12.28 1.65
N SER A 507 -3.35 12.04 2.93
CA SER A 507 -3.59 13.10 3.91
C SER A 507 -2.52 13.03 5.00
N SER A 508 -1.74 14.10 5.18
CA SER A 508 -0.68 14.12 6.19
C SER A 508 -0.35 15.54 6.61
N ASP A 509 0.03 15.69 7.87
CA ASP A 509 0.67 16.93 8.32
C ASP A 509 2.03 17.09 7.62
N LEU A 510 2.31 18.31 7.17
CA LEU A 510 3.59 18.75 6.62
C LEU A 510 4.55 19.01 7.77
N LEU A 511 5.55 18.14 7.93
CA LEU A 511 6.60 18.24 8.93
C LEU A 511 7.98 18.14 8.25
N ASN A 512 9.03 18.49 8.98
CA ASN A 512 10.40 18.48 8.49
C ASN A 512 10.88 17.06 8.15
N GLU A 513 11.75 16.96 7.15
CA GLU A 513 12.38 15.72 6.66
C GLU A 513 11.39 14.68 6.10
N LYS A 514 10.34 15.14 5.39
CA LYS A 514 9.29 14.25 4.84
C LYS A 514 9.17 14.29 3.32
N SER A 515 8.94 13.12 2.73
CA SER A 515 8.68 12.93 1.30
C SER A 515 7.29 12.36 1.08
N TYR A 516 6.52 13.04 0.24
CA TYR A 516 5.18 12.61 -0.18
C TYR A 516 5.18 12.41 -1.69
N GLY A 517 4.86 11.21 -2.17
CA GLY A 517 4.69 10.92 -3.59
C GLY A 517 3.38 10.22 -3.88
N LEU A 518 2.47 10.83 -4.65
CA LEU A 518 1.16 10.18 -4.88
C LEU A 518 1.33 8.97 -5.80
N VAL A 519 1.87 9.16 -7.00
CA VAL A 519 2.16 8.06 -7.93
C VAL A 519 3.59 8.19 -8.45
N GLN A 520 4.41 7.17 -8.26
CA GLN A 520 5.80 7.18 -8.71
C GLN A 520 6.18 5.90 -9.44
N GLY A 521 6.52 6.03 -10.72
CA GLY A 521 7.18 4.99 -11.52
C GLY A 521 8.68 5.23 -11.57
N TYR A 522 9.48 4.25 -11.16
CA TYR A 522 10.93 4.32 -11.11
C TYR A 522 11.60 3.06 -11.70
N ASN A 523 12.73 3.25 -12.39
CA ASN A 523 13.58 2.20 -12.97
C ASN A 523 12.83 1.23 -13.89
N ASN A 524 12.53 1.63 -15.12
CA ASN A 524 11.90 0.75 -16.10
C ASN A 524 10.62 0.13 -15.54
N ASN A 525 9.71 0.97 -15.06
CA ASN A 525 8.45 0.59 -14.43
C ASN A 525 7.28 1.16 -15.23
N GLN A 526 6.16 0.43 -15.28
CA GLN A 526 4.95 0.88 -15.97
C GLN A 526 3.77 0.94 -15.01
N ILE A 527 3.14 2.12 -14.90
CA ILE A 527 1.94 2.36 -14.09
C ILE A 527 0.81 2.86 -14.98
N ASN A 528 -0.30 2.12 -15.00
CA ASN A 528 -1.49 2.45 -15.78
C ASN A 528 -2.70 2.65 -14.86
N LEU A 529 -3.31 3.84 -14.90
CA LEU A 529 -4.59 4.14 -14.23
C LEU A 529 -5.66 4.41 -15.28
N THR A 530 -6.67 3.55 -15.34
CA THR A 530 -7.77 3.62 -16.30
C THR A 530 -9.10 3.69 -15.58
N ALA A 531 -9.97 4.62 -15.96
CA ALA A 531 -11.31 4.75 -15.41
C ALA A 531 -12.32 5.09 -16.51
N THR A 532 -13.55 4.62 -16.36
CA THR A 532 -14.67 5.12 -17.19
C THR A 532 -15.24 6.42 -16.64
N GLY A 533 -15.22 6.59 -15.31
CA GLY A 533 -15.41 7.86 -14.63
C GLY A 533 -14.10 8.64 -14.53
N ASN A 534 -13.72 9.09 -13.34
CA ASN A 534 -12.59 9.98 -13.10
C ASN A 534 -11.38 9.25 -12.49
N ASN A 535 -10.19 9.73 -12.81
CA ASN A 535 -9.01 9.53 -11.97
C ASN A 535 -8.85 10.76 -11.08
N LEU A 536 -9.04 10.61 -9.76
CA LEU A 536 -8.84 11.67 -8.76
C LEU A 536 -7.68 11.29 -7.84
N ILE A 537 -6.60 12.07 -7.90
CA ILE A 537 -5.36 11.82 -7.14
C ILE A 537 -5.07 13.07 -6.31
N GLU A 538 -5.12 12.95 -4.99
CA GLU A 538 -5.13 14.09 -4.07
C GLU A 538 -4.09 13.99 -2.97
N TYR A 539 -3.42 15.12 -2.73
CA TYR A 539 -2.67 15.39 -1.51
C TYR A 539 -3.40 16.45 -0.68
N ASN A 540 -3.68 16.12 0.58
CA ASN A 540 -4.29 17.02 1.56
C ASN A 540 -3.34 17.23 2.73
N GLY A 541 -2.61 18.34 2.70
CA GLY A 541 -1.63 18.70 3.72
C GLY A 541 -2.13 19.71 4.74
N LYS A 542 -1.59 19.64 5.96
CA LYS A 542 -1.67 20.74 6.93
C LYS A 542 -0.28 21.06 7.47
N LEU A 543 0.19 22.30 7.31
CA LEU A 543 1.43 22.72 7.96
C LEU A 543 1.15 22.97 9.44
N THR A 544 1.71 22.11 10.30
CA THR A 544 1.58 22.21 11.76
C THR A 544 2.82 22.78 12.45
N GLY A 545 3.95 22.87 11.73
CA GLY A 545 5.19 23.50 12.20
C GLY A 545 5.19 25.03 12.12
N ALA A 546 6.00 25.67 12.96
CA ALA A 546 6.28 27.11 12.84
C ALA A 546 7.06 27.41 11.56
N ILE A 547 6.76 28.54 10.90
CA ILE A 547 7.55 29.01 9.76
C ILE A 547 8.98 29.29 10.26
N PRO A 548 10.03 28.73 9.61
CA PRO A 548 11.40 29.09 9.89
C PRO A 548 11.59 30.61 9.85
N THR A 549 12.14 31.17 10.92
CA THR A 549 12.33 32.63 11.08
C THR A 549 13.76 33.07 10.78
N ASN A 550 14.69 32.13 10.63
CA ASN A 550 16.10 32.37 10.34
C ASN A 550 16.69 31.29 9.42
N GLN A 551 17.88 31.54 8.88
CA GLN A 551 18.55 30.64 7.93
C GLN A 551 18.87 29.26 8.53
N THR A 552 19.27 29.20 9.81
CA THR A 552 19.60 27.93 10.48
C THR A 552 18.39 27.02 10.64
N GLU A 553 17.21 27.58 10.94
CA GLU A 553 15.95 26.82 10.95
C GLU A 553 15.55 26.35 9.55
N LEU A 554 15.85 27.12 8.50
CA LEU A 554 15.59 26.74 7.11
C LEU A 554 16.53 25.63 6.63
N ASP A 555 17.81 25.68 7.00
CA ASP A 555 18.84 24.72 6.58
C ASP A 555 18.58 23.29 7.10
N ASN A 556 17.90 23.16 8.23
CA ASN A 556 17.59 21.87 8.87
C ASN A 556 16.26 21.25 8.39
N ASN A 557 15.60 21.87 7.42
CA ASN A 557 14.21 21.56 7.11
C ASN A 557 14.05 21.20 5.62
N GLN A 558 13.74 19.93 5.32
CA GLN A 558 13.54 19.46 3.95
C GLN A 558 12.17 18.80 3.79
N SER A 559 11.38 19.19 2.79
CA SER A 559 10.18 18.40 2.43
C SER A 559 9.84 18.44 0.95
N PHE A 560 9.17 17.38 0.48
CA PHE A 560 8.79 17.21 -0.92
C PHE A 560 7.36 16.77 -1.05
N ILE A 561 6.64 17.39 -1.97
CA ILE A 561 5.35 16.88 -2.42
C ILE A 561 5.43 16.66 -3.93
N ARG A 562 5.24 15.42 -4.35
CA ARG A 562 5.23 15.07 -5.77
C ARG A 562 3.90 14.39 -6.10
N GLY A 563 3.17 14.95 -7.05
CA GLY A 563 1.91 14.38 -7.52
C GLY A 563 2.17 13.08 -8.27
N ILE A 564 2.54 13.19 -9.54
CA ILE A 564 2.85 12.02 -10.38
C ILE A 564 4.28 12.15 -10.92
N ILE A 565 5.04 11.07 -10.83
CA ILE A 565 6.43 11.00 -11.29
C ILE A 565 6.63 9.80 -12.20
N SER A 566 7.29 10.04 -13.33
CA SER A 566 7.89 9.00 -14.17
C SER A 566 9.40 9.23 -14.24
N TRP A 567 10.19 8.28 -13.72
CA TRP A 567 11.62 8.46 -13.51
C TRP A 567 12.48 7.25 -13.92
N VAL A 568 13.49 7.48 -14.76
CA VAL A 568 14.46 6.49 -15.29
C VAL A 568 13.78 5.34 -16.03
N ASP A 569 13.75 5.42 -17.36
CA ASP A 569 13.17 4.43 -18.28
C ASP A 569 11.71 4.03 -17.96
N SER A 570 10.97 4.85 -17.21
CA SER A 570 9.63 4.48 -16.72
C SER A 570 8.50 5.12 -17.54
N ASP A 571 7.31 4.51 -17.50
CA ASP A 571 6.12 4.98 -18.20
C ASP A 571 4.93 5.08 -17.22
N VAL A 572 4.29 6.25 -17.16
CA VAL A 572 3.05 6.45 -16.38
C VAL A 572 1.93 6.91 -17.30
N LYS A 573 0.82 6.16 -17.35
CA LYS A 573 -0.34 6.42 -18.19
C LYS A 573 -1.61 6.58 -17.37
N LEU A 574 -2.35 7.65 -17.61
CA LEU A 574 -3.68 7.91 -17.06
C LEU A 574 -4.69 8.06 -18.21
N GLU A 575 -5.81 7.35 -18.14
CA GLU A 575 -6.90 7.44 -19.11
C GLU A 575 -8.25 7.41 -18.40
N ALA A 576 -9.05 8.47 -18.51
CA ALA A 576 -10.33 8.60 -17.82
C ALA A 576 -11.25 9.62 -18.49
N GLN A 577 -12.50 9.75 -18.01
CA GLN A 577 -13.36 10.88 -18.37
C GLN A 577 -12.68 12.21 -18.02
N ASN A 578 -12.20 12.32 -16.77
CA ASN A 578 -11.35 13.41 -16.31
C ASN A 578 -10.15 12.84 -15.53
N ASN A 579 -8.99 13.48 -15.66
CA ASN A 579 -7.84 13.22 -14.79
C ASN A 579 -7.62 14.45 -13.92
N VAL A 580 -7.69 14.30 -12.60
CA VAL A 580 -7.57 15.39 -11.64
C VAL A 580 -6.46 15.05 -10.65
N ILE A 581 -5.39 15.84 -10.68
CA ILE A 581 -4.27 15.81 -9.75
C ILE A 581 -4.38 17.07 -8.91
N ARG A 582 -4.68 16.92 -7.62
CA ARG A 582 -4.85 18.04 -6.70
C ARG A 582 -3.84 17.96 -5.57
N ILE A 583 -3.07 19.03 -5.39
CA ILE A 583 -2.15 19.18 -4.27
C ILE A 583 -2.60 20.41 -3.49
N GLN A 584 -3.22 20.19 -2.34
CA GLN A 584 -3.77 21.27 -1.52
C GLN A 584 -3.25 21.21 -0.10
N GLY A 585 -3.11 22.38 0.51
CA GLY A 585 -2.57 22.52 1.84
C GLY A 585 -3.20 23.67 2.60
N SER A 586 -3.34 23.51 3.90
CA SER A 586 -3.74 24.57 4.84
C SER A 586 -2.60 24.87 5.83
N GLY A 587 -2.60 26.07 6.42
CA GLY A 587 -1.56 26.50 7.37
C GLY A 587 -0.68 27.63 6.83
N ASN A 588 0.23 28.15 7.66
CA ASN A 588 1.05 29.31 7.29
C ASN A 588 2.15 28.94 6.28
N GLY A 589 2.55 29.88 5.44
CA GLY A 589 3.39 29.60 4.27
C GLY A 589 4.90 29.74 4.50
N LEU A 590 5.73 29.08 3.69
CA LEU A 590 7.14 29.45 3.57
C LEU A 590 7.27 30.67 2.67
N GLY A 591 8.03 31.64 3.14
CA GLY A 591 8.31 32.85 2.39
C GLY A 591 9.18 32.67 1.14
N VAL A 592 9.28 33.71 0.31
CA VAL A 592 10.23 33.73 -0.81
C VAL A 592 11.65 33.94 -0.26
N GLY A 593 12.44 32.88 -0.10
CA GLY A 593 13.86 32.94 0.22
C GLY A 593 14.45 31.53 0.32
N TYR A 594 15.51 31.26 -0.43
CA TYR A 594 16.09 29.91 -0.55
C TYR A 594 17.62 29.99 -0.75
N GLN A 595 18.32 28.94 -0.30
CA GLN A 595 19.78 28.79 -0.36
C GLN A 595 20.25 28.40 -1.77
N GLU A 596 21.38 28.93 -2.22
CA GLU A 596 22.03 28.43 -3.44
C GLU A 596 22.42 26.94 -3.28
N LEU A 597 22.20 26.11 -4.31
CA LEU A 597 22.61 24.70 -4.30
C LEU A 597 24.13 24.63 -4.16
N VAL A 598 24.64 24.33 -2.96
CA VAL A 598 26.05 23.96 -2.81
C VAL A 598 26.19 22.53 -3.32
N ASN A 599 27.09 22.28 -4.26
CA ASN A 599 27.35 20.97 -4.88
C ASN A 599 27.24 19.83 -3.85
N GLY A 600 26.17 19.03 -3.93
CA GLY A 600 25.96 17.85 -3.09
C GLY A 600 24.67 17.84 -2.26
N ASN A 601 24.07 19.00 -1.96
CA ASN A 601 22.77 19.07 -1.27
C ASN A 601 21.65 19.31 -2.27
N TRP A 602 20.91 18.25 -2.58
CA TRP A 602 19.68 18.38 -3.33
C TRP A 602 18.63 18.74 -2.28
N TYR A 603 17.89 19.82 -2.57
CA TYR A 603 16.56 20.14 -2.04
C TYR A 603 16.38 20.82 -0.67
N THR A 604 15.40 21.72 -0.57
CA THR A 604 14.95 22.25 0.73
C THR A 604 13.42 22.41 0.83
N TYR A 605 12.66 22.83 -0.19
CA TYR A 605 11.18 22.71 -0.18
C TYR A 605 10.63 22.77 -1.63
N GLN A 606 10.49 21.61 -2.30
CA GLN A 606 10.00 21.51 -3.68
C GLN A 606 8.66 20.74 -3.84
N THR A 607 7.70 21.35 -4.55
CA THR A 607 6.45 20.70 -4.96
C THR A 607 6.36 20.59 -6.48
N GLU A 608 6.01 19.41 -6.97
CA GLU A 608 5.84 19.12 -8.40
C GLU A 608 4.48 18.43 -8.60
N GLY A 609 3.62 18.98 -9.46
CA GLY A 609 2.35 18.34 -9.83
C GLY A 609 2.59 17.09 -10.67
N LEU A 610 3.24 17.28 -11.82
CA LEU A 610 3.69 16.20 -12.71
C LEU A 610 5.19 16.35 -13.00
N LEU A 611 5.95 15.27 -12.91
CA LEU A 611 7.38 15.22 -13.24
C LEU A 611 7.68 14.02 -14.14
N VAL A 612 8.30 14.26 -15.30
CA VAL A 612 8.95 13.22 -16.10
C VAL A 612 10.44 13.51 -16.23
N THR A 613 11.28 12.55 -15.87
CA THR A 613 12.73 12.71 -15.97
C THR A 613 13.48 11.42 -16.23
N ASN A 614 14.48 11.46 -17.10
CA ASN A 614 15.38 10.34 -17.34
C ASN A 614 16.76 10.54 -16.71
N GLU A 615 16.88 11.36 -15.68
CA GLU A 615 18.14 11.56 -14.98
C GLU A 615 18.49 10.35 -14.11
N SER A 616 19.66 9.73 -14.32
CA SER A 616 20.13 8.65 -13.46
C SER A 616 20.93 9.19 -12.28
N ILE A 617 20.49 8.87 -11.06
CA ILE A 617 21.19 9.19 -9.82
C ILE A 617 22.50 8.42 -9.68
N THR A 618 22.65 7.28 -10.37
CA THR A 618 23.82 6.39 -10.26
C THR A 618 24.87 6.63 -11.35
N GLY A 619 24.66 7.62 -12.22
CA GLY A 619 25.55 7.92 -13.35
C GLY A 619 25.46 6.92 -14.52
N SER A 620 24.51 5.98 -14.48
CA SER A 620 24.24 5.07 -15.60
C SER A 620 23.42 5.79 -16.68
N ASN A 621 23.82 5.71 -17.95
CA ASN A 621 22.95 6.20 -19.04
C ASN A 621 21.68 5.32 -19.12
N PRO A 622 20.48 5.90 -18.97
CA PRO A 622 19.23 5.18 -19.22
C PRO A 622 19.21 4.62 -20.65
N LYS A 623 18.52 3.50 -20.86
CA LYS A 623 18.48 2.84 -22.17
C LYS A 623 17.39 3.38 -23.07
N ASP A 624 16.28 3.76 -22.48
CA ASP A 624 15.09 4.28 -23.14
C ASP A 624 14.81 5.71 -22.62
N ILE A 625 13.60 6.22 -22.81
CA ILE A 625 13.15 7.53 -22.33
C ILE A 625 12.02 7.32 -21.33
N SER A 626 11.94 8.21 -20.34
CA SER A 626 10.81 8.19 -19.42
C SER A 626 9.63 8.94 -20.02
N ARG A 627 8.41 8.40 -19.93
CA ARG A 627 7.20 9.02 -20.47
C ARG A 627 6.10 9.18 -19.44
N MET A 628 5.29 10.21 -19.64
CA MET A 628 4.03 10.40 -18.93
C MET A 628 2.93 10.80 -19.91
N THR A 629 1.80 10.10 -19.87
CA THR A 629 0.65 10.35 -20.77
C THR A 629 -0.65 10.45 -19.98
N LEU A 630 -1.36 11.57 -20.10
CA LEU A 630 -2.68 11.79 -19.52
C LEU A 630 -3.68 11.98 -20.66
N VAL A 631 -4.73 11.16 -20.69
CA VAL A 631 -5.81 11.23 -21.71
C VAL A 631 -7.15 11.40 -21.01
N ALA A 632 -7.81 12.53 -21.23
CA ALA A 632 -9.18 12.80 -20.81
C ALA A 632 -10.15 12.57 -21.99
N THR A 633 -10.82 11.42 -21.99
CA THR A 633 -11.61 10.91 -23.12
C THR A 633 -12.91 11.67 -23.35
N ASN A 634 -13.47 12.31 -22.32
CA ASN A 634 -14.70 13.09 -22.39
C ASN A 634 -14.76 14.15 -21.27
N GLY A 635 -13.72 14.97 -21.18
CA GLY A 635 -13.51 15.90 -20.09
C GLY A 635 -12.13 16.53 -20.12
N SER A 636 -11.63 16.87 -18.94
CA SER A 636 -10.43 17.67 -18.74
C SER A 636 -9.31 16.91 -18.02
N ASN A 637 -8.07 17.29 -18.32
CA ASN A 637 -6.94 17.05 -17.43
C ASN A 637 -6.77 18.27 -16.54
N VAL A 638 -6.65 18.07 -15.22
CA VAL A 638 -6.52 19.14 -14.23
C VAL A 638 -5.34 18.83 -13.33
N VAL A 639 -4.35 19.72 -13.33
CA VAL A 639 -3.25 19.76 -12.35
C VAL A 639 -3.47 21.02 -11.52
N ASP A 640 -3.91 20.87 -10.29
CA ASP A 640 -4.29 21.97 -9.41
C ASP A 640 -3.46 21.95 -8.13
N ILE A 641 -2.50 22.88 -8.04
CA ILE A 641 -1.64 23.03 -6.88
C ILE A 641 -2.05 24.31 -6.16
N ASN A 642 -2.59 24.15 -4.96
CA ASN A 642 -2.98 25.22 -4.06
C ASN A 642 -2.25 25.04 -2.72
N LEU A 643 -0.98 25.45 -2.69
CA LEU A 643 -0.11 25.33 -1.53
C LEU A 643 0.35 26.69 -1.03
N ARG A 644 0.17 26.90 0.28
CA ARG A 644 0.69 28.07 0.99
C ARG A 644 2.16 27.90 1.40
N SER A 645 2.61 26.68 1.65
CA SER A 645 3.79 26.38 2.49
C SER A 645 5.04 25.85 1.80
N HIS A 646 5.24 26.10 0.50
CA HIS A 646 6.41 25.57 -0.23
C HIS A 646 7.20 26.62 -1.02
N GLY A 647 8.51 26.38 -1.13
CA GLY A 647 9.48 27.33 -1.69
C GLY A 647 9.51 27.33 -3.21
N GLU A 648 9.68 26.17 -3.85
CA GLU A 648 9.62 26.03 -5.30
C GLU A 648 8.41 25.18 -5.68
N THR A 649 7.49 25.73 -6.49
CA THR A 649 6.29 24.98 -6.93
C THR A 649 6.21 24.93 -8.44
N TYR A 650 6.16 23.73 -8.99
CA TYR A 650 6.05 23.45 -10.42
C TYR A 650 4.76 22.70 -10.71
N GLY A 651 3.97 23.18 -11.67
CA GLY A 651 2.79 22.48 -12.14
C GLY A 651 3.18 21.21 -12.87
N VAL A 652 3.92 21.37 -13.95
CA VAL A 652 4.31 20.28 -14.84
C VAL A 652 5.76 20.45 -15.28
N VAL A 653 6.54 19.37 -15.17
CA VAL A 653 7.97 19.35 -15.47
C VAL A 653 8.31 18.17 -16.38
N ALA A 654 9.02 18.46 -17.47
CA ALA A 654 9.74 17.48 -18.26
C ALA A 654 11.22 17.86 -18.30
N GLN A 655 12.10 16.91 -17.98
CA GLN A 655 13.53 17.18 -18.00
C GLN A 655 14.35 15.94 -18.36
N HIS A 656 15.58 16.14 -18.84
CA HIS A 656 16.53 15.07 -19.10
C HIS A 656 15.95 13.97 -20.00
N LYS A 657 15.57 14.28 -21.25
CA LYS A 657 14.94 13.32 -22.18
C LYS A 657 13.63 12.71 -21.67
N GLY A 658 12.91 13.42 -20.81
CA GLY A 658 11.54 13.08 -20.45
C GLY A 658 10.54 13.52 -21.51
N GLU A 659 9.51 12.71 -21.76
CA GLU A 659 8.40 13.05 -22.67
C GLU A 659 7.08 13.14 -21.90
N MET A 660 6.34 14.23 -22.10
CA MET A 660 5.02 14.39 -21.51
C MET A 660 3.95 14.71 -22.56
N THR A 661 2.83 14.01 -22.48
CA THR A 661 1.65 14.26 -23.32
C THR A 661 0.39 14.42 -22.46
N LEU A 662 -0.30 15.54 -22.61
CA LEU A 662 -1.63 15.80 -22.03
C LEU A 662 -2.62 15.99 -23.17
N SER A 663 -3.57 15.06 -23.32
CA SER A 663 -4.62 15.10 -24.32
C SER A 663 -5.98 15.15 -23.65
N ALA A 664 -6.84 16.11 -24.01
CA ALA A 664 -8.18 16.23 -23.46
C ALA A 664 -9.19 16.63 -24.54
N THR A 665 -10.44 16.20 -24.39
CA THR A 665 -11.53 16.63 -25.28
C THR A 665 -12.06 18.02 -24.91
N ASP A 666 -12.03 18.40 -23.63
CA ASP A 666 -12.44 19.72 -23.15
C ASP A 666 -11.22 20.63 -22.90
N ALA A 667 -10.51 20.44 -21.78
CA ALA A 667 -9.40 21.32 -21.46
C ALA A 667 -8.24 20.65 -20.71
N ASN A 668 -7.05 21.20 -20.91
CA ASN A 668 -5.92 20.99 -20.00
C ASN A 668 -5.81 22.21 -19.08
N TRP A 669 -6.02 22.00 -17.78
CA TRP A 669 -5.90 23.02 -16.74
C TRP A 669 -4.66 22.76 -15.89
N ILE A 670 -3.76 23.73 -15.83
CA ILE A 670 -2.58 23.72 -14.96
C ILE A 670 -2.65 24.97 -14.10
N ARG A 671 -2.93 24.80 -12.81
CA ARG A 671 -3.04 25.89 -11.84
C ARG A 671 -1.99 25.71 -10.76
N VAL A 672 -1.16 26.72 -10.58
CA VAL A 672 -0.13 26.76 -9.54
C VAL A 672 -0.31 28.04 -8.74
N LEU A 673 -1.17 27.96 -7.75
CA LEU A 673 -1.68 29.10 -7.00
C LEU A 673 -1.22 29.05 -5.54
N SER A 674 -1.15 30.22 -4.93
CA SER A 674 -1.14 30.37 -3.47
C SER A 674 -2.42 31.04 -3.02
N PRO A 675 -3.01 30.63 -1.89
CA PRO A 675 -4.25 31.21 -1.43
C PRO A 675 -4.08 32.63 -0.85
N GLU A 676 -2.87 33.07 -0.50
CA GLU A 676 -2.65 34.34 0.23
C GLU A 676 -1.47 35.16 -0.32
N ARG A 677 -1.69 36.48 -0.50
CA ARG A 677 -0.75 37.43 -1.13
C ARG A 677 0.38 37.92 -0.21
N ASP A 678 0.25 37.74 1.09
CA ASP A 678 1.13 38.26 2.15
C ASP A 678 2.12 37.22 2.69
N THR A 679 2.34 36.14 1.92
CA THR A 679 3.36 35.14 2.24
C THR A 679 4.71 35.86 2.46
N PRO A 680 5.41 35.61 3.59
CA PRO A 680 6.61 36.37 3.96
C PRO A 680 7.68 36.40 2.85
N LEU A 681 8.55 37.42 2.83
CA LEU A 681 9.71 37.44 1.93
C LEU A 681 10.97 37.24 2.79
N MET A 682 11.71 36.16 2.55
CA MET A 682 12.91 35.77 3.29
C MET A 682 14.19 36.11 2.51
N ASN A 683 15.30 36.32 3.21
CA ASN A 683 16.55 36.77 2.56
C ASN A 683 17.03 35.77 1.48
N LEU A 684 17.16 36.22 0.23
CA LEU A 684 17.62 35.39 -0.89
C LEU A 684 19.15 35.33 -0.88
N ASN A 685 19.74 34.17 -0.56
CA ASN A 685 21.18 33.96 -0.73
C ASN A 685 21.48 33.72 -2.22
N THR A 686 22.07 34.73 -2.87
CA THR A 686 22.88 34.74 -4.11
C THR A 686 22.49 33.91 -5.35
N GLY A 687 21.33 33.26 -5.40
CA GLY A 687 20.87 32.46 -6.55
C GLY A 687 19.55 32.93 -7.15
N MET A 688 19.45 32.95 -8.48
CA MET A 688 18.20 33.20 -9.22
C MET A 688 17.36 31.91 -9.27
N LYS A 689 16.50 31.66 -8.29
CA LYS A 689 15.57 30.53 -8.33
C LYS A 689 14.12 30.96 -8.51
N ILE A 690 13.35 30.14 -9.22
CA ILE A 690 11.99 30.44 -9.67
C ILE A 690 11.03 29.99 -8.56
N TYR A 691 10.12 30.88 -8.16
CA TYR A 691 9.20 30.61 -7.06
C TYR A 691 8.05 29.70 -7.51
N ARG A 692 7.42 30.06 -8.63
CA ARG A 692 6.34 29.26 -9.24
C ARG A 692 6.48 29.14 -10.74
N MET A 693 6.19 27.95 -11.25
CA MET A 693 6.17 27.68 -12.67
C MET A 693 4.99 26.83 -13.09
N GLY A 694 4.32 27.20 -14.19
CA GLY A 694 3.25 26.40 -14.76
C GLY A 694 3.81 25.18 -15.49
N LEU A 695 4.57 25.42 -16.56
CA LEU A 695 5.24 24.40 -17.36
C LEU A 695 6.76 24.61 -17.40
N TYR A 696 7.53 23.54 -17.19
CA TYR A 696 8.99 23.53 -17.32
C TYR A 696 9.50 22.41 -18.23
N SER A 697 10.12 22.76 -19.35
CA SER A 697 10.80 21.81 -20.26
C SER A 697 12.30 22.08 -20.25
N SER A 698 13.14 21.07 -20.00
CA SER A 698 14.59 21.25 -20.03
C SER A 698 15.38 20.00 -20.43
N VAL A 699 16.62 20.18 -20.92
CA VAL A 699 17.56 19.09 -21.24
C VAL A 699 16.96 18.01 -22.16
N ASP A 700 16.87 18.30 -23.45
CA ASP A 700 16.39 17.37 -24.49
C ASP A 700 15.00 16.76 -24.23
N SER A 701 14.13 17.44 -23.47
CA SER A 701 12.79 16.95 -23.15
C SER A 701 11.73 17.47 -24.13
N VAL A 702 10.58 16.80 -24.14
CA VAL A 702 9.45 17.13 -25.01
C VAL A 702 8.16 17.19 -24.19
N MET A 703 7.39 18.26 -24.39
CA MET A 703 6.03 18.38 -23.86
C MET A 703 5.03 18.69 -24.96
N ALA A 704 3.91 17.97 -24.96
CA ALA A 704 2.79 18.18 -25.87
C ALA A 704 1.47 18.28 -25.08
N LEU A 705 0.76 19.39 -25.23
CA LEU A 705 -0.58 19.59 -24.68
C LEU A 705 -1.55 19.80 -25.84
N GLN A 706 -2.60 18.99 -25.92
CA GLN A 706 -3.62 19.09 -26.97
C GLN A 706 -5.02 19.00 -26.34
N ALA A 707 -5.86 20.00 -26.57
CA ALA A 707 -7.24 20.02 -26.10
C ALA A 707 -8.12 21.01 -26.86
N ALA A 708 -9.43 21.07 -26.57
CA ALA A 708 -10.24 22.18 -27.09
C ALA A 708 -9.75 23.53 -26.54
N SER A 709 -9.27 23.57 -25.29
CA SER A 709 -8.59 24.72 -24.67
C SER A 709 -7.40 24.31 -23.78
N ASN A 710 -6.36 25.14 -23.68
CA ASN A 710 -5.30 24.96 -22.70
C ASN A 710 -5.22 26.18 -21.78
N TYR A 711 -5.17 25.96 -20.46
CA TYR A 711 -5.14 27.00 -19.44
C TYR A 711 -3.98 26.76 -18.48
N ILE A 712 -3.06 27.71 -18.43
CA ILE A 712 -1.93 27.73 -17.50
C ILE A 712 -2.06 29.00 -16.67
N GLU A 713 -2.26 28.80 -15.37
CA GLU A 713 -2.50 29.88 -14.43
C GLU A 713 -1.55 29.74 -13.25
N ILE A 714 -0.78 30.78 -12.99
CA ILE A 714 0.13 30.82 -11.84
C ILE A 714 -0.10 32.10 -11.03
N GLY A 715 0.08 32.02 -9.72
CA GLY A 715 -0.16 33.17 -8.84
C GLY A 715 0.31 32.99 -7.41
N GLY A 716 0.29 34.08 -6.64
CA GLY A 716 0.69 34.13 -5.24
C GLY A 716 1.63 35.30 -4.95
N ASN A 717 2.93 35.05 -4.77
CA ASN A 717 3.88 36.12 -4.43
C ASN A 717 4.27 36.97 -5.64
N PRO A 718 4.55 38.27 -5.45
CA PRO A 718 4.65 39.18 -6.58
C PRO A 718 5.95 39.12 -7.41
N VAL A 719 6.72 38.04 -7.24
CA VAL A 719 8.10 37.93 -7.73
C VAL A 719 8.39 36.57 -8.36
N MET A 720 9.27 36.55 -9.37
CA MET A 720 9.92 35.34 -9.92
C MET A 720 8.96 34.21 -10.34
N GLN A 721 7.83 34.57 -10.95
CA GLN A 721 6.87 33.60 -11.49
C GLN A 721 7.07 33.38 -12.98
N ARG A 722 6.87 32.15 -13.47
CA ARG A 722 6.98 31.81 -14.91
C ARG A 722 5.82 30.97 -15.42
N GLY A 723 5.04 31.47 -16.38
CA GLY A 723 3.95 30.69 -16.97
C GLY A 723 4.49 29.43 -17.65
N ILE A 724 5.35 29.62 -18.65
CA ILE A 724 6.03 28.55 -19.38
C ILE A 724 7.53 28.86 -19.48
N ALA A 725 8.39 27.88 -19.23
CA ALA A 725 9.81 27.96 -19.53
C ALA A 725 10.29 26.71 -20.29
N VAL A 726 10.99 26.92 -21.41
CA VAL A 726 11.61 25.86 -22.21
C VAL A 726 13.09 26.17 -22.36
N ASN A 727 13.95 25.26 -21.91
CA ASN A 727 15.39 25.46 -21.88
C ASN A 727 16.16 24.29 -22.51
N ALA A 728 17.45 24.48 -22.79
CA ALA A 728 18.40 23.41 -23.12
C ALA A 728 17.88 22.37 -24.14
N ASN A 729 17.72 22.79 -25.39
CA ASN A 729 17.41 21.90 -26.52
C ASN A 729 16.06 21.17 -26.40
N SER A 730 15.16 21.67 -25.55
CA SER A 730 13.87 21.05 -25.30
C SER A 730 12.77 21.70 -26.12
N MET A 731 11.63 21.01 -26.20
CA MET A 731 10.45 21.48 -26.92
C MET A 731 9.21 21.48 -26.02
N ALA A 732 8.35 22.48 -26.21
CA ALA A 732 6.98 22.44 -25.73
C ALA A 732 6.02 22.89 -26.84
N GLU A 733 4.95 22.13 -27.03
CA GLU A 733 3.89 22.41 -27.99
C GLU A 733 2.51 22.38 -27.30
N LEU A 734 1.76 23.45 -27.48
CA LEU A 734 0.40 23.60 -26.96
C LEU A 734 -0.55 23.85 -28.12
N VAL A 735 -1.51 22.96 -28.32
CA VAL A 735 -2.53 23.03 -29.37
C VAL A 735 -3.92 23.14 -28.76
N ALA A 736 -4.58 24.28 -28.97
CA ALA A 736 -5.99 24.49 -28.68
C ALA A 736 -6.79 24.33 -29.99
N GLU A 737 -7.58 23.26 -30.06
CA GLU A 737 -8.25 22.86 -31.30
C GLU A 737 -9.49 23.69 -31.62
N GLN A 738 -10.20 24.16 -30.59
CA GLN A 738 -11.50 24.80 -30.75
C GLN A 738 -11.56 26.20 -30.12
N SER A 739 -10.71 26.51 -29.16
CA SER A 739 -10.76 27.75 -28.40
C SER A 739 -9.34 28.30 -28.17
N ASN A 740 -8.96 28.58 -26.92
CA ASN A 740 -7.83 29.42 -26.58
C ASN A 740 -6.70 28.62 -25.93
N ASN A 741 -5.48 29.12 -26.13
CA ASN A 741 -4.39 28.90 -25.18
C ASN A 741 -4.32 30.12 -24.26
N VAL A 742 -4.36 29.93 -22.94
CA VAL A 742 -4.27 31.00 -21.96
C VAL A 742 -3.10 30.74 -21.03
N VAL A 743 -2.16 31.69 -20.97
CA VAL A 743 -1.09 31.75 -19.99
C VAL A 743 -1.30 33.00 -19.15
N ALA A 744 -1.69 32.83 -17.89
CA ALA A 744 -1.95 33.91 -16.95
C ALA A 744 -0.97 33.85 -15.77
N VAL A 745 -0.21 34.93 -15.58
CA VAL A 745 0.69 35.11 -14.44
C VAL A 745 0.11 36.21 -13.56
N ARG A 746 -0.45 35.80 -12.41
CA ARG A 746 -1.06 36.69 -11.42
C ARG A 746 -0.03 37.21 -10.43
N ASN A 747 -0.34 38.36 -9.82
CA ASN A 747 0.56 39.10 -8.93
C ASN A 747 1.92 39.47 -9.56
N ALA A 748 2.08 39.40 -10.88
CA ALA A 748 3.35 39.62 -11.54
C ALA A 748 3.83 41.07 -11.41
N VAL A 749 4.91 41.31 -10.65
CA VAL A 749 5.53 42.65 -10.51
C VAL A 749 7.03 42.61 -10.79
N LEU A 750 7.78 41.73 -10.13
CA LEU A 750 9.24 41.69 -10.22
C LEU A 750 9.72 40.40 -10.90
N SER A 751 10.58 40.52 -11.92
CA SER A 751 11.27 39.39 -12.56
C SER A 751 10.36 38.21 -12.95
N SER A 752 9.16 38.50 -13.46
CA SER A 752 8.16 37.48 -13.80
C SER A 752 7.94 37.40 -15.31
N TYR A 753 7.76 36.18 -15.81
CA TYR A 753 7.72 35.88 -17.24
C TYR A 753 6.44 35.16 -17.63
N GLY A 754 5.77 35.59 -18.70
CA GLY A 754 4.64 34.86 -19.27
C GLY A 754 5.12 33.55 -19.89
N VAL A 755 5.93 33.67 -20.95
CA VAL A 755 6.62 32.55 -21.60
C VAL A 755 8.10 32.87 -21.78
N SER A 756 8.95 31.85 -21.64
CA SER A 756 10.40 32.02 -21.77
C SER A 756 11.08 30.86 -22.50
N VAL A 757 12.04 31.19 -23.35
CA VAL A 757 12.94 30.24 -24.01
C VAL A 757 14.38 30.72 -23.90
N ALA A 758 15.27 29.85 -23.41
CA ALA A 758 16.68 30.17 -23.24
C ALA A 758 17.60 28.95 -23.44
N LYS A 759 18.89 29.19 -23.70
CA LYS A 759 19.92 28.17 -23.53
C LYS A 759 20.16 27.97 -22.03
N SER A 760 20.23 26.71 -21.58
CA SER A 760 20.59 26.45 -20.19
C SER A 760 22.10 26.54 -19.99
N ILE A 761 22.52 26.99 -18.82
CA ILE A 761 23.90 26.94 -18.33
C ILE A 761 24.32 25.51 -17.96
N LEU A 762 23.36 24.59 -17.81
CA LEU A 762 23.57 23.22 -17.32
C LEU A 762 24.21 22.27 -18.36
N ILE A 763 24.18 22.61 -19.66
CA ILE A 763 24.84 21.81 -20.71
C ILE A 763 25.65 22.75 -21.61
N PRO A 764 26.93 22.97 -21.30
CA PRO A 764 27.79 23.86 -22.07
C PRO A 764 28.11 23.35 -23.48
N SER A 765 27.86 22.07 -23.80
CA SER A 765 28.47 21.37 -24.93
C SER A 765 27.77 21.48 -26.28
N GLU A 766 26.51 21.94 -26.36
CA GLU A 766 25.87 22.16 -27.66
C GLU A 766 26.08 23.60 -28.15
N THR A 767 26.62 23.72 -29.38
CA THR A 767 27.01 24.99 -30.01
C THR A 767 25.83 25.80 -30.54
N GLU A 768 24.65 25.21 -30.70
CA GLU A 768 23.41 25.90 -31.09
C GLU A 768 22.22 25.32 -30.31
N ALA A 769 21.41 26.18 -29.67
CA ALA A 769 20.20 25.71 -28.98
C ALA A 769 19.12 25.40 -30.02
N LYS A 770 18.42 24.25 -29.97
CA LYS A 770 17.21 24.02 -30.79
C LYS A 770 15.93 24.14 -29.96
N THR A 771 15.99 24.93 -28.90
CA THR A 771 14.91 25.08 -27.92
C THR A 771 13.71 25.79 -28.54
N LYS A 772 12.51 25.18 -28.43
CA LYS A 772 11.31 25.68 -29.11
C LYS A 772 10.07 25.68 -28.22
N LEU A 773 9.29 26.76 -28.32
CA LEU A 773 7.94 26.84 -27.76
C LEU A 773 6.95 27.23 -28.86
N ASN A 774 5.93 26.39 -29.08
CA ASN A 774 4.86 26.65 -30.03
C ASN A 774 3.51 26.68 -29.30
N LEU A 775 2.75 27.77 -29.46
CA LEU A 775 1.34 27.83 -29.05
C LEU A 775 0.49 28.02 -30.30
N THR A 776 -0.39 27.07 -30.57
CA THR A 776 -1.29 27.08 -31.71
C THR A 776 -2.74 27.07 -31.21
N ALA A 777 -3.53 28.09 -31.54
CA ALA A 777 -4.97 28.11 -31.29
C ALA A 777 -5.71 28.15 -32.64
N LEU A 778 -6.19 26.99 -33.10
CA LEU A 778 -6.69 26.82 -34.47
C LEU A 778 -7.92 27.69 -34.77
N GLN A 779 -8.78 27.89 -33.77
CA GLN A 779 -10.05 28.62 -33.93
C GLN A 779 -10.22 29.80 -32.97
N GLY A 780 -9.30 30.00 -32.02
CA GLY A 780 -9.37 31.04 -31.00
C GLY A 780 -8.10 31.87 -30.88
N THR A 781 -7.74 32.17 -29.64
CA THR A 781 -6.74 33.18 -29.30
C THR A 781 -5.64 32.60 -28.42
N ASN A 782 -4.39 33.01 -28.68
CA ASN A 782 -3.30 32.82 -27.72
C ASN A 782 -3.26 34.04 -26.78
N PHE A 783 -3.56 33.85 -25.50
CA PHE A 783 -3.48 34.88 -24.47
C PHE A 783 -2.23 34.68 -23.60
N ILE A 784 -1.41 35.73 -23.50
CA ILE A 784 -0.35 35.85 -22.50
C ILE A 784 -0.69 37.06 -21.64
N GLN A 785 -1.03 36.82 -20.38
CA GLN A 785 -1.52 37.84 -19.46
C GLN A 785 -0.61 37.96 -18.25
N MET A 786 -0.04 39.15 -18.07
CA MET A 786 0.70 39.52 -16.87
C MET A 786 -0.20 40.41 -16.03
N GLN A 787 -0.50 40.03 -14.79
CA GLN A 787 -1.43 40.75 -13.93
C GLN A 787 -0.78 41.04 -12.59
N GLY A 788 -0.68 42.31 -12.19
CA GLY A 788 -0.25 42.75 -10.87
C GLY A 788 -0.94 44.07 -10.51
N ASP A 789 -1.21 44.30 -9.24
CA ASP A 789 -1.87 45.53 -8.77
C ASP A 789 -1.00 46.35 -7.81
N GLU A 790 -1.53 47.49 -7.35
CA GLU A 790 -0.82 48.41 -6.45
C GLU A 790 -0.46 47.76 -5.11
N ALA A 791 -1.24 46.78 -4.63
CA ALA A 791 -0.92 46.08 -3.40
C ALA A 791 0.27 45.12 -3.62
N ASP A 792 0.30 44.45 -4.77
CA ASP A 792 1.44 43.61 -5.16
C ASP A 792 2.74 44.44 -5.28
N LEU A 793 2.64 45.64 -5.86
CA LEU A 793 3.77 46.57 -5.97
C LEU A 793 4.24 47.05 -4.59
N ALA A 794 3.32 47.41 -3.70
CA ALA A 794 3.65 47.85 -2.35
C ALA A 794 4.43 46.78 -1.58
N ILE A 795 4.08 45.49 -1.71
CA ILE A 795 4.82 44.37 -1.10
C ILE A 795 6.27 44.36 -1.59
N VAL A 796 6.48 44.51 -2.90
CA VAL A 796 7.84 44.52 -3.50
C VAL A 796 8.64 45.74 -3.02
N GLU A 797 8.04 46.92 -3.00
CA GLU A 797 8.72 48.17 -2.62
C GLU A 797 8.97 48.31 -1.12
N GLN A 798 8.17 47.69 -0.27
CA GLN A 798 8.38 47.71 1.18
C GLN A 798 9.39 46.64 1.64
N SER A 799 9.65 45.63 0.81
CA SER A 799 10.58 44.56 1.14
C SER A 799 12.03 45.02 1.21
N ALA A 800 12.60 45.01 2.43
CA ALA A 800 14.03 45.24 2.63
C ALA A 800 14.90 44.16 1.98
N VAL A 801 14.39 42.94 1.90
CA VAL A 801 15.08 41.80 1.26
C VAL A 801 15.20 42.01 -0.24
N LEU A 802 14.07 42.28 -0.92
CA LEU A 802 14.07 42.37 -2.39
C LEU A 802 14.94 43.53 -2.88
N LYS A 803 15.03 44.63 -2.13
CA LYS A 803 15.89 45.78 -2.45
C LYS A 803 17.37 45.45 -2.61
N ASN A 804 17.83 44.39 -1.96
CA ASN A 804 19.22 43.93 -2.05
C ASN A 804 19.47 42.97 -3.23
N THR A 805 18.42 42.58 -3.96
CA THR A 805 18.56 41.67 -5.11
C THR A 805 18.95 42.42 -6.38
N GLY A 806 19.73 41.75 -7.24
CA GLY A 806 20.12 42.31 -8.55
C GLY A 806 18.91 42.65 -9.43
N ASN A 807 17.83 41.86 -9.39
CA ASN A 807 16.61 42.13 -10.16
C ASN A 807 15.92 43.44 -9.75
N TYR A 808 15.86 43.73 -8.44
CA TYR A 808 15.31 44.98 -7.96
C TYR A 808 16.21 46.17 -8.31
N GLN A 809 17.53 46.02 -8.15
CA GLN A 809 18.51 47.06 -8.48
C GLN A 809 18.53 47.39 -9.98
N ASN A 810 18.45 46.36 -10.82
CA ASN A 810 18.38 46.48 -12.28
C ASN A 810 16.97 46.83 -12.79
N LYS A 811 16.00 46.99 -11.90
CA LYS A 811 14.61 47.33 -12.20
C LYS A 811 13.97 46.37 -13.23
N VAL A 812 14.18 45.07 -13.07
CA VAL A 812 13.61 44.02 -13.94
C VAL A 812 12.15 43.75 -13.53
N GLY A 813 11.21 44.15 -14.38
CA GLY A 813 9.78 43.99 -14.14
C GLY A 813 9.20 42.70 -14.72
N THR A 814 8.01 42.82 -15.29
CA THR A 814 7.33 41.71 -15.98
C THR A 814 7.71 41.65 -17.44
N ILE A 815 7.87 40.44 -17.99
CA ILE A 815 8.07 40.23 -19.42
C ILE A 815 7.03 39.24 -19.94
N GLY A 816 6.31 39.60 -21.01
CA GLY A 816 5.31 38.71 -21.63
C GLY A 816 5.98 37.51 -22.32
N ILE A 817 6.86 37.80 -23.27
CA ILE A 817 7.66 36.84 -24.03
C ILE A 817 9.15 37.15 -23.83
N TYR A 818 9.91 36.17 -23.35
CA TYR A 818 11.36 36.27 -23.17
C TYR A 818 12.09 35.21 -24.00
N ALA A 819 12.82 35.60 -25.02
CA ALA A 819 13.59 34.69 -25.87
C ALA A 819 15.06 35.11 -25.95
N ILE A 820 15.98 34.23 -25.60
CA ILE A 820 17.42 34.51 -25.69
C ILE A 820 18.17 33.33 -26.31
N ASP A 821 19.34 33.62 -26.87
CA ASP A 821 20.28 32.69 -27.49
C ASP A 821 19.93 32.21 -28.91
N LYS A 822 21.00 31.96 -29.67
CA LYS A 822 20.90 31.49 -31.05
C LYS A 822 20.21 30.14 -31.10
N GLY A 823 19.14 30.09 -31.90
CA GLY A 823 18.32 28.91 -32.17
C GLY A 823 17.19 28.65 -31.17
N SER A 824 17.09 29.47 -30.12
CA SER A 824 15.86 29.58 -29.33
C SER A 824 14.74 30.22 -30.14
N ALA A 825 13.56 29.61 -30.16
CA ALA A 825 12.42 30.12 -30.92
C ALA A 825 11.08 30.02 -30.18
N ILE A 826 10.27 31.07 -30.28
CA ILE A 826 8.88 31.13 -29.81
C ILE A 826 7.96 31.43 -30.98
N THR A 827 6.93 30.60 -31.19
CA THR A 827 5.90 30.82 -32.21
C THR A 827 4.51 30.84 -31.57
N LEU A 828 3.76 31.93 -31.76
CA LEU A 828 2.32 32.00 -31.47
C LEU A 828 1.57 32.02 -32.80
N ASN A 829 0.68 31.06 -33.01
CA ASN A 829 -0.15 30.93 -34.22
C ASN A 829 -1.64 30.83 -33.84
N ALA A 830 -2.45 31.80 -34.25
CA ALA A 830 -3.88 31.86 -33.90
C ALA A 830 -4.65 32.79 -34.83
N LYS A 831 -5.98 32.87 -34.64
CA LYS A 831 -6.74 34.00 -35.18
C LYS A 831 -6.26 35.31 -34.56
N GLN A 832 -6.09 35.29 -33.24
CA GLN A 832 -5.63 36.44 -32.49
C GLN A 832 -4.50 36.05 -31.54
N ASN A 833 -3.46 36.87 -31.44
CA ASN A 833 -2.48 36.76 -30.37
C ASN A 833 -2.59 37.99 -29.48
N VAL A 834 -2.73 37.80 -28.17
CA VAL A 834 -2.92 38.88 -27.20
C VAL A 834 -1.89 38.77 -26.09
N ILE A 835 -0.97 39.73 -26.05
CA ILE A 835 -0.01 39.91 -24.95
C ILE A 835 -0.45 41.15 -24.18
N LYS A 836 -0.93 40.92 -22.96
CA LYS A 836 -1.51 41.97 -22.13
C LYS A 836 -0.80 42.06 -20.79
N HIS A 837 -0.31 43.25 -20.48
CA HIS A 837 0.14 43.60 -19.14
C HIS A 837 -0.95 44.43 -18.46
N ASN A 838 -1.37 44.00 -17.29
CA ASN A 838 -2.20 44.76 -16.37
C ASN A 838 -1.39 44.92 -15.08
N VAL A 839 -0.42 45.83 -15.12
CA VAL A 839 0.54 46.10 -14.05
C VAL A 839 0.48 47.60 -13.69
N PRO A 840 0.85 48.00 -12.46
CA PRO A 840 0.74 49.39 -12.05
C PRO A 840 1.52 50.34 -12.96
N THR A 841 0.87 51.41 -13.43
CA THR A 841 1.47 52.39 -14.35
C THR A 841 2.68 53.10 -13.75
N GLU A 842 2.66 53.35 -12.44
CA GLU A 842 3.74 54.02 -11.70
C GLU A 842 4.85 53.05 -11.24
N SER A 843 4.74 51.75 -11.54
CA SER A 843 5.74 50.76 -11.17
C SER A 843 7.14 51.20 -11.63
N PRO A 844 8.19 51.19 -10.78
CA PRO A 844 9.54 51.60 -11.19
C PRO A 844 10.24 50.55 -12.05
N PHE A 845 9.62 49.38 -12.25
CA PHE A 845 10.21 48.25 -12.97
C PHE A 845 9.95 48.33 -14.48
N SER A 846 10.79 47.63 -15.24
CA SER A 846 10.75 47.56 -16.70
C SER A 846 9.78 46.47 -17.12
N ASN A 847 8.58 46.88 -17.56
CA ASN A 847 7.55 45.96 -18.03
C ASN A 847 7.58 45.90 -19.57
N ILE A 848 7.79 44.71 -20.12
CA ILE A 848 8.07 44.49 -21.55
C ILE A 848 7.10 43.45 -22.13
N ASN A 849 6.44 43.72 -23.27
CA ASN A 849 5.63 42.69 -23.94
C ASN A 849 6.53 41.61 -24.55
N ILE A 850 7.52 41.98 -25.39
CA ILE A 850 8.47 41.05 -26.01
C ILE A 850 9.91 41.50 -25.78
N TYR A 851 10.72 40.62 -25.19
CA TYR A 851 12.17 40.75 -25.10
C TYR A 851 12.84 39.62 -25.89
N ALA A 852 13.66 39.98 -26.88
CA ALA A 852 14.42 39.03 -27.68
C ALA A 852 15.91 39.45 -27.76
N ALA A 853 16.84 38.52 -27.56
CA ALA A 853 18.28 38.81 -27.66
C ALA A 853 19.07 37.64 -28.27
N ASP A 854 20.29 37.95 -28.71
CA ASP A 854 21.34 36.99 -29.10
C ASP A 854 20.90 36.01 -30.19
N GLU A 855 20.41 36.53 -31.31
CA GLU A 855 19.93 35.74 -32.47
C GLU A 855 18.70 34.84 -32.19
N ALA A 856 18.00 35.03 -31.08
CA ALA A 856 16.72 34.37 -30.80
C ALA A 856 15.60 34.82 -31.75
N GLN A 857 14.59 33.97 -31.92
CA GLN A 857 13.47 34.21 -32.84
C GLN A 857 12.12 34.22 -32.11
N VAL A 858 11.31 35.25 -32.37
CA VAL A 858 9.91 35.31 -31.92
C VAL A 858 9.03 35.55 -33.13
N LYS A 859 8.00 34.72 -33.32
CA LYS A 859 7.04 34.84 -34.42
C LYS A 859 5.61 34.90 -33.88
N LEU A 860 4.88 35.95 -34.23
CA LEU A 860 3.45 36.09 -33.99
C LEU A 860 2.72 35.99 -35.32
N ILE A 861 1.82 35.03 -35.45
CA ILE A 861 0.97 34.82 -36.63
C ILE A 861 -0.47 34.93 -36.16
N GLY A 862 -1.07 36.09 -36.38
CA GLY A 862 -2.46 36.40 -36.04
C GLY A 862 -3.23 36.63 -37.32
N THR A 863 -4.01 35.65 -37.80
CA THR A 863 -4.70 35.80 -39.09
C THR A 863 -5.75 36.91 -39.07
N GLU A 864 -6.24 37.29 -37.88
CA GLU A 864 -7.09 38.45 -37.67
C GLU A 864 -6.35 39.61 -37.00
N SER A 865 -5.61 39.39 -35.89
CA SER A 865 -4.87 40.46 -35.21
C SER A 865 -3.78 40.00 -34.24
N ASN A 866 -2.82 40.88 -33.95
CA ASN A 866 -1.86 40.75 -32.87
C ASN A 866 -1.93 41.99 -31.95
N THR A 867 -2.32 41.79 -30.70
CA THR A 867 -2.47 42.87 -29.70
C THR A 867 -1.36 42.80 -28.65
N LEU A 868 -0.59 43.88 -28.51
CA LEU A 868 0.41 44.08 -27.46
C LEU A 868 0.03 45.32 -26.66
N THR A 869 -0.29 45.19 -25.36
CA THR A 869 -0.82 46.32 -24.58
C THR A 869 -0.36 46.33 -23.12
N GLY A 870 -0.38 47.52 -22.51
CA GLY A 870 -0.18 47.76 -21.07
C GLY A 870 1.26 47.70 -20.54
N ALA A 871 2.23 47.27 -21.36
CA ALA A 871 3.65 47.30 -21.01
C ALA A 871 4.28 48.66 -21.32
N LYS A 872 5.33 49.07 -20.59
CA LYS A 872 6.11 50.28 -20.89
C LYS A 872 6.87 50.17 -22.21
N ILE A 873 7.32 48.97 -22.54
CA ILE A 873 8.04 48.65 -23.76
C ILE A 873 7.25 47.55 -24.49
N ALA A 874 6.84 47.83 -25.73
CA ALA A 874 6.17 46.82 -26.54
C ALA A 874 7.16 45.73 -27.00
N ILE A 875 8.28 46.13 -27.61
CA ILE A 875 9.28 45.18 -28.14
C ILE A 875 10.68 45.72 -27.86
N GLN A 876 11.54 44.87 -27.31
CA GLN A 876 12.98 45.10 -27.20
C GLN A 876 13.72 43.93 -27.89
N SER A 877 14.39 44.21 -29.00
CA SER A 877 15.18 43.22 -29.76
C SER A 877 16.65 43.66 -29.80
N LEU A 878 17.56 42.79 -29.36
CA LEU A 878 19.00 43.06 -29.22
C LEU A 878 19.84 41.98 -29.91
N ASN A 879 21.11 42.29 -30.22
CA ASN A 879 22.12 41.33 -30.67
C ASN A 879 21.63 40.39 -31.79
N LYS A 880 21.08 40.98 -32.87
CA LYS A 880 20.57 40.28 -34.06
C LYS A 880 19.37 39.34 -33.82
N ALA A 881 18.69 39.43 -32.68
CA ALA A 881 17.41 38.74 -32.49
C ALA A 881 16.36 39.23 -33.50
N ASN A 882 15.43 38.35 -33.87
CA ASN A 882 14.40 38.63 -34.86
C ASN A 882 13.00 38.46 -34.26
N VAL A 883 12.17 39.50 -34.41
CA VAL A 883 10.77 39.48 -34.01
C VAL A 883 9.91 39.74 -35.25
N THR A 884 9.13 38.73 -35.64
CA THR A 884 8.24 38.78 -36.80
C THR A 884 6.79 38.84 -36.35
N ILE A 885 6.03 39.80 -36.85
CA ILE A 885 4.59 39.92 -36.63
C ILE A 885 3.90 39.83 -38.00
N ASP A 886 3.03 38.85 -38.15
CA ASP A 886 2.24 38.58 -39.34
C ASP A 886 0.76 38.66 -38.99
N GLY A 887 -0.01 39.50 -39.72
CA GLY A 887 -1.37 39.89 -39.38
C GLY A 887 -1.60 41.39 -39.20
N GLN A 888 -2.76 41.75 -38.63
CA GLN A 888 -3.10 43.13 -38.23
C GLN A 888 -2.44 43.52 -36.91
#